data_AF-A0A327Z1A1-F1
#
_entry.id   AF-A0A327Z1A1-F1
#
_cell.length_a   1.000
_cell.length_b   1.000
_cell.length_c   1.000
_cell.angle_alpha   90.00
_cell.angle_beta   90.00
_cell.angle_gamma   90.00
#
_symmetry.space_group_name_H-M   'P 1'
#
loop_
_entity.id
_entity.type
_entity.pdbx_description
1 polymer ?
#
loop_
_entity_poly.entity_id
_entity_poly.type
_entity_poly.pdbx_seq_one_letter_code
_entity_poly.pdbx_strand_id
1 'polypeptide(L)'
;MEPHLKPLPRLKRRAYGSAVNIERSANADAATSLYVVVLRATSAARFWPEEGCETTVHEPKLAPHGVRIRIFTRWVDEGGTGVPRELIVEVRGRAASLDDAIDSFSRIARPVATIVGFAANVRVGALEVHLAYDATPTQQSREFAEVFIPDERGPVSEGQRVRPHLLEALWKAIFAETPDGARITRALRHYELALRNWHIGGEWLALNHLWIASENLTKAVVRKTAEARGITEEELARSFQLVTNDPSRPRWKDLLGARVRQEIIFAGDTDTYQLAKNASDGIEHGIWEINKITSNALKCADKTFRYIRLSLTDLLALDQQTADELMTIELRDVQSTRTIMRGRLVGDAADPAPEGQLYPSLEWHAGVGSITRNGTTIAVHRKDRFTVRARPGVGFQPERLEVRGRLQHGQAVVEIAEQDVDVEHETLAPSARVLDAVMPLVDGAAATGEGIGHDEATMIAFNLFGQAVAYFKSITVLLDAHQPVEALPGLHCLVILAARFEQMTDIGSPGVGVALRLVYDEIDAFASGQGVDAELVRSRRADLAAMAHQRNIVVPDVLATPETSRVYMSLGSEMQMAHAAANAAYSTATWHVQRVDDEHRRFRVAVETRPLIDLVSSAAAIAMLELLEHANTLFGWSGEVAEIGGLLREARDINEVAAQALDEP
;
A
#
# COMPACT_ATOMS: atom_id res chain seq x y z
N MET A 1 -31.80 10.42 43.82
CA MET A 1 -32.51 10.18 42.55
C MET A 1 -31.48 9.75 41.53
N GLU A 2 -31.22 8.45 41.45
CA GLU A 2 -30.39 7.81 40.42
C GLU A 2 -31.33 7.02 39.49
N PRO A 3 -31.14 7.05 38.16
CA PRO A 3 -32.01 6.30 37.27
C PRO A 3 -31.56 4.84 37.21
N HIS A 4 -32.44 3.94 37.66
CA HIS A 4 -32.36 2.51 37.40
C HIS A 4 -32.45 2.23 35.90
N LEU A 5 -31.31 1.88 35.27
CA LEU A 5 -31.28 1.30 33.93
C LEU A 5 -31.75 -0.17 33.99
N LYS A 6 -32.85 -0.46 33.30
CA LYS A 6 -33.33 -1.84 33.09
C LYS A 6 -32.37 -2.61 32.18
N PRO A 7 -32.11 -3.90 32.44
CA PRO A 7 -31.28 -4.72 31.55
C PRO A 7 -32.02 -5.00 30.23
N LEU A 8 -31.30 -4.85 29.12
CA LEU A 8 -31.79 -5.22 27.78
C LEU A 8 -32.05 -6.73 27.68
N PRO A 9 -33.09 -7.16 26.94
CA PRO A 9 -33.43 -8.56 26.79
C PRO A 9 -32.34 -9.31 26.00
N ARG A 10 -31.94 -10.47 26.52
CA ARG A 10 -31.02 -11.40 25.85
C ARG A 10 -31.61 -11.83 24.50
N LEU A 11 -30.99 -11.39 23.40
CA LEU A 11 -31.21 -11.90 22.06
C LEU A 11 -30.89 -13.41 22.04
N LYS A 12 -31.93 -14.23 21.88
CA LYS A 12 -31.77 -15.67 21.63
C LYS A 12 -31.02 -15.85 20.32
N ARG A 13 -29.82 -16.44 20.37
CA ARG A 13 -29.08 -16.90 19.19
C ARG A 13 -29.98 -17.86 18.40
N ARG A 14 -30.42 -17.44 17.21
CA ARG A 14 -30.97 -18.34 16.19
C ARG A 14 -29.87 -19.31 15.79
N ALA A 15 -30.09 -20.60 16.02
CA ALA A 15 -29.29 -21.66 15.44
C ALA A 15 -29.46 -21.59 13.91
N TYR A 16 -28.38 -21.26 13.19
CA TYR A 16 -28.28 -21.56 11.78
C TYR A 16 -28.14 -23.08 11.66
N GLY A 17 -29.26 -23.76 11.39
CA GLY A 17 -29.27 -25.17 11.03
C GLY A 17 -28.68 -25.35 9.63
N SER A 18 -27.43 -25.79 9.55
CA SER A 18 -26.85 -26.38 8.35
C SER A 18 -27.30 -27.83 8.24
N ALA A 19 -28.45 -28.05 7.61
CA ALA A 19 -28.85 -29.37 7.14
C ALA A 19 -28.85 -29.36 5.61
N VAL A 20 -27.64 -29.39 5.04
CA VAL A 20 -27.41 -29.81 3.65
C VAL A 20 -26.62 -31.11 3.75
N ASN A 21 -27.31 -32.18 4.15
CA ASN A 21 -26.85 -33.54 3.89
C ASN A 21 -27.21 -33.83 2.43
N ILE A 22 -26.36 -33.39 1.51
CA ILE A 22 -26.35 -33.92 0.15
C ILE A 22 -25.64 -35.27 0.22
N GLU A 23 -26.34 -36.30 -0.23
CA GLU A 23 -25.84 -37.65 -0.45
C GLU A 23 -24.58 -37.61 -1.34
N ARG A 24 -23.40 -37.52 -0.69
CA ARG A 24 -22.06 -37.61 -1.32
C ARG A 24 -21.55 -39.06 -1.31
N SER A 25 -22.40 -40.01 -1.66
CA SER A 25 -22.07 -41.43 -1.67
C SER A 25 -22.50 -42.05 -3.00
N ALA A 26 -21.57 -42.08 -3.97
CA ALA A 26 -21.42 -43.12 -5.02
C ALA A 26 -20.81 -42.62 -6.36
N ASN A 27 -19.82 -41.73 -6.35
CA ASN A 27 -19.04 -41.42 -7.58
C ASN A 27 -17.54 -41.34 -7.25
N ALA A 28 -16.96 -42.50 -6.93
CA ALA A 28 -15.51 -42.62 -6.68
C ALA A 28 -14.66 -42.52 -7.97
N ASP A 29 -15.28 -42.51 -9.15
CA ASP A 29 -14.62 -42.25 -10.45
C ASP A 29 -14.53 -40.75 -10.82
N ALA A 30 -14.93 -39.83 -9.94
CA ALA A 30 -15.14 -38.41 -10.30
C ALA A 30 -13.92 -37.47 -10.15
N ALA A 31 -12.77 -37.92 -9.63
CA ALA A 31 -11.56 -37.07 -9.53
C ALA A 31 -10.77 -37.00 -10.86
N THR A 32 -11.42 -36.51 -11.92
CA THR A 32 -10.82 -36.51 -13.27
C THR A 32 -10.07 -35.23 -13.60
N SER A 33 -10.49 -34.08 -13.06
CA SER A 33 -9.87 -32.79 -13.34
C SER A 33 -8.58 -32.58 -12.55
N LEU A 34 -7.60 -31.98 -13.21
CA LEU A 34 -6.32 -31.58 -12.64
C LEU A 34 -6.42 -30.10 -12.28
N TYR A 35 -6.30 -29.75 -11.00
CA TYR A 35 -6.35 -28.38 -10.53
C TYR A 35 -4.97 -27.89 -10.11
N VAL A 36 -4.79 -26.58 -10.19
CA VAL A 36 -3.66 -25.85 -9.60
C VAL A 36 -4.22 -24.84 -8.61
N VAL A 37 -3.69 -24.83 -7.39
CA VAL A 37 -3.99 -23.86 -6.34
C VAL A 37 -2.68 -23.20 -5.92
N VAL A 38 -2.61 -21.88 -6.03
CA VAL A 38 -1.43 -21.08 -5.69
C VAL A 38 -1.73 -20.29 -4.43
N LEU A 39 -0.88 -20.46 -3.42
CA LEU A 39 -0.91 -19.68 -2.20
C LEU A 39 0.32 -18.77 -2.14
N ARG A 40 0.16 -17.60 -1.53
CA ARG A 40 1.26 -16.66 -1.29
C ARG A 40 1.33 -16.24 0.17
N ALA A 41 2.54 -15.89 0.61
CA ALA A 41 2.79 -15.31 1.92
C ALA A 41 3.88 -14.24 1.81
N THR A 42 3.72 -13.15 2.55
CA THR A 42 4.86 -12.28 2.87
C THR A 42 5.90 -13.14 3.60
N SER A 43 7.17 -13.05 3.22
CA SER A 43 8.18 -14.00 3.71
C SER A 43 9.51 -13.33 3.84
N ALA A 44 10.23 -13.53 4.93
CA ALA A 44 11.65 -13.21 4.95
C ALA A 44 12.53 -14.42 4.62
N ALA A 45 11.93 -15.59 4.39
CA ALA A 45 12.61 -16.76 3.86
C ALA A 45 12.57 -16.72 2.32
N ARG A 46 13.75 -16.76 1.69
CA ARG A 46 13.95 -16.46 0.26
C ARG A 46 14.66 -17.61 -0.45
N PHE A 47 14.14 -18.03 -1.59
CA PHE A 47 14.89 -18.83 -2.58
C PHE A 47 15.53 -17.88 -3.57
N TRP A 48 16.70 -18.23 -4.11
CA TRP A 48 17.26 -17.48 -5.24
C TRP A 48 16.37 -17.65 -6.48
N PRO A 49 16.44 -16.77 -7.50
CA PRO A 49 15.55 -16.85 -8.67
C PRO A 49 15.61 -18.20 -9.39
N GLU A 50 16.78 -18.82 -9.42
CA GLU A 50 17.04 -20.12 -10.00
C GLU A 50 16.68 -21.29 -9.07
N GLU A 51 16.35 -21.00 -7.82
CA GLU A 51 16.06 -22.00 -6.79
C GLU A 51 14.57 -22.19 -6.56
N GLY A 52 14.25 -23.35 -6.02
CA GLY A 52 12.95 -23.71 -5.50
C GLY A 52 13.03 -25.10 -4.90
N CYS A 53 11.91 -25.55 -4.32
CA CYS A 53 11.75 -26.92 -3.88
C CYS A 53 10.51 -27.50 -4.54
N GLU A 54 10.60 -28.72 -5.06
CA GLU A 54 9.46 -29.45 -5.59
C GLU A 54 9.39 -30.82 -4.92
N THR A 55 8.20 -31.21 -4.47
CA THR A 55 7.97 -32.51 -3.83
C THR A 55 6.58 -33.02 -4.18
N THR A 56 6.37 -34.33 -4.02
CA THR A 56 5.05 -34.95 -4.18
C THR A 56 4.61 -35.53 -2.84
N VAL A 57 3.40 -35.17 -2.40
CA VAL A 57 2.81 -35.65 -1.15
C VAL A 57 1.66 -36.58 -1.45
N HIS A 58 1.64 -37.70 -0.74
CA HIS A 58 0.53 -38.64 -0.73
C HIS A 58 -0.18 -38.53 0.62
N GLU A 59 -1.30 -37.79 0.66
CA GLU A 59 -2.15 -37.69 1.85
C GLU A 59 -3.57 -38.17 1.47
N PRO A 60 -3.85 -39.48 1.57
CA PRO A 60 -5.08 -40.08 1.06
C PRO A 60 -6.36 -39.45 1.62
N LYS A 61 -6.30 -38.83 2.81
CA LYS A 61 -7.46 -38.18 3.44
C LYS A 61 -7.77 -36.80 2.87
N LEU A 62 -6.80 -36.15 2.24
CA LEU A 62 -6.94 -34.81 1.66
C LEU A 62 -6.92 -34.84 0.14
N ALA A 63 -6.16 -35.76 -0.46
CA ALA A 63 -6.12 -35.95 -1.89
C ALA A 63 -6.00 -37.45 -2.22
N PRO A 64 -6.95 -38.03 -2.98
CA PRO A 64 -6.92 -39.45 -3.32
C PRO A 64 -5.72 -39.82 -4.22
N HIS A 65 -5.15 -38.82 -4.90
CA HIS A 65 -3.95 -38.95 -5.70
C HIS A 65 -2.82 -38.10 -5.10
N GLY A 66 -1.57 -38.47 -5.37
CA GLY A 66 -0.43 -37.64 -4.99
C GLY A 66 -0.57 -36.23 -5.55
N VAL A 67 -0.27 -35.22 -4.73
CA VAL A 67 -0.24 -33.81 -5.13
C VAL A 67 1.20 -33.35 -5.23
N ARG A 68 1.50 -32.64 -6.32
CA ARG A 68 2.79 -31.98 -6.50
C ARG A 68 2.76 -30.63 -5.82
N ILE A 69 3.77 -30.32 -5.02
CA ILE A 69 3.94 -29.04 -4.33
C ILE A 69 5.23 -28.41 -4.85
N ARG A 70 5.15 -27.18 -5.34
CA ARG A 70 6.30 -26.38 -5.74
C ARG A 70 6.37 -25.12 -4.88
N ILE A 71 7.56 -24.82 -4.37
CA ILE A 71 7.82 -23.75 -3.41
C ILE A 71 8.94 -22.87 -3.98
N PHE A 72 8.73 -21.57 -4.10
CA PHE A 72 9.73 -20.63 -4.63
C PHE A 72 9.44 -19.20 -4.16
N THR A 73 10.39 -18.29 -4.36
CA THR A 73 10.18 -16.85 -4.14
C THR A 73 9.76 -16.19 -5.44
N ARG A 74 8.71 -15.36 -5.42
CA ARG A 74 8.36 -14.50 -6.56
C ARG A 74 9.39 -13.36 -6.62
N TRP A 75 10.03 -13.22 -7.78
CA TRP A 75 10.93 -12.11 -8.08
C TRP A 75 10.23 -11.18 -9.07
N VAL A 76 10.19 -9.89 -8.76
CA VAL A 76 9.57 -8.84 -9.58
C VAL A 76 10.67 -7.91 -10.07
N ASP A 77 10.66 -7.57 -11.35
CA ASP A 77 11.59 -6.58 -11.88
C ASP A 77 11.11 -5.16 -11.51
N GLU A 78 11.90 -4.47 -10.70
CA GLU A 78 11.65 -3.09 -10.30
C GLU A 78 12.86 -2.23 -10.68
N GLY A 79 12.74 -1.54 -11.82
CA GLY A 79 13.81 -0.69 -12.34
C GLY A 79 15.05 -1.45 -12.79
N GLY A 80 14.88 -2.64 -13.38
CA GLY A 80 15.97 -3.52 -13.83
C GLY A 80 16.58 -4.36 -12.72
N THR A 81 16.07 -4.25 -11.48
CA THR A 81 16.52 -5.02 -10.33
C THR A 81 15.47 -6.07 -9.98
N GLY A 82 15.85 -7.35 -10.03
CA GLY A 82 15.00 -8.44 -9.53
C GLY A 82 14.84 -8.36 -8.02
N VAL A 83 13.64 -7.98 -7.57
CA VAL A 83 13.27 -7.81 -6.18
C VAL A 83 12.51 -9.03 -5.64
N PRO A 84 12.93 -9.67 -4.54
CA PRO A 84 12.18 -10.77 -3.95
C PRO A 84 10.93 -10.24 -3.22
N ARG A 85 9.76 -10.77 -3.55
CA ARG A 85 8.45 -10.34 -3.01
C ARG A 85 7.81 -11.41 -2.15
N GLU A 86 6.94 -12.27 -2.66
CA GLU A 86 6.26 -13.27 -1.83
C GLU A 86 6.93 -14.65 -1.87
N LEU A 87 6.71 -15.46 -0.84
CA LEU A 87 6.84 -16.92 -0.96
C LEU A 87 5.61 -17.46 -1.68
N ILE A 88 5.83 -18.24 -2.73
CA ILE A 88 4.78 -18.91 -3.50
C ILE A 88 4.80 -20.39 -3.18
N VAL A 89 3.62 -20.95 -2.94
CA VAL A 89 3.37 -22.39 -2.83
C VAL A 89 2.31 -22.76 -3.85
N GLU A 90 2.73 -23.44 -4.92
CA GLU A 90 1.85 -24.02 -5.92
C GLU A 90 1.56 -25.47 -5.55
N VAL A 91 0.29 -25.83 -5.43
CA VAL A 91 -0.15 -27.23 -5.27
C VAL A 91 -0.92 -27.64 -6.51
N ARG A 92 -0.49 -28.74 -7.13
CA ARG A 92 -1.09 -29.30 -8.33
C ARG A 92 -1.50 -30.74 -8.10
N GLY A 93 -2.76 -31.07 -8.37
CA GLY A 93 -3.30 -32.40 -8.12
C GLY A 93 -4.70 -32.59 -8.67
N ARG A 94 -5.24 -33.80 -8.53
CA ARG A 94 -6.62 -34.11 -8.94
C ARG A 94 -7.60 -33.88 -7.79
N ALA A 95 -8.75 -33.28 -8.09
CA ALA A 95 -9.82 -33.03 -7.13
C ALA A 95 -11.20 -33.16 -7.82
N ALA A 96 -12.29 -33.19 -7.05
CA ALA A 96 -13.62 -33.33 -7.61
C ALA A 96 -14.17 -32.02 -8.23
N SER A 97 -13.73 -30.86 -7.74
CA SER A 97 -14.11 -29.53 -8.21
C SER A 97 -13.04 -28.50 -7.83
N LEU A 98 -13.14 -27.27 -8.36
CA LEU A 98 -12.28 -26.17 -7.95
C LEU A 98 -12.35 -25.88 -6.44
N ASP A 99 -13.55 -25.85 -5.85
CA ASP A 99 -13.73 -25.62 -4.41
C ASP A 99 -13.09 -26.71 -3.54
N ASP A 100 -13.22 -27.97 -3.96
CA ASP A 100 -12.60 -29.12 -3.29
C ASP A 100 -11.07 -29.05 -3.37
N ALA A 101 -10.54 -28.65 -4.53
CA ALA A 101 -9.12 -28.37 -4.70
C ALA A 101 -8.65 -27.25 -3.76
N ILE A 102 -9.37 -26.13 -3.70
CA ILE A 102 -9.03 -24.99 -2.84
C ILE A 102 -8.98 -25.42 -1.37
N ASP A 103 -10.01 -26.09 -0.83
CA ASP A 103 -10.03 -26.51 0.57
C ASP A 103 -8.91 -27.53 0.87
N SER A 104 -8.83 -28.59 0.06
CA SER A 104 -7.90 -29.69 0.29
C SER A 104 -6.44 -29.28 0.09
N PHE A 105 -6.12 -28.60 -1.01
CA PHE A 105 -4.75 -28.19 -1.31
C PHE A 105 -4.27 -27.07 -0.39
N SER A 106 -5.16 -26.18 0.07
CA SER A 106 -4.79 -25.18 1.09
C SER A 106 -4.41 -25.81 2.43
N ARG A 107 -5.10 -26.87 2.86
CA ARG A 107 -4.74 -27.61 4.08
C ARG A 107 -3.37 -28.27 3.97
N ILE A 108 -3.02 -28.78 2.79
CA ILE A 108 -1.70 -29.35 2.49
C ILE A 108 -0.62 -28.25 2.43
N ALA A 109 -0.92 -27.10 1.84
CA ALA A 109 0.03 -26.02 1.64
C ALA A 109 0.37 -25.25 2.92
N ARG A 110 -0.61 -24.98 3.80
CA ARG A 110 -0.40 -24.11 4.99
C ARG A 110 0.76 -24.53 5.90
N PRO A 111 0.97 -25.83 6.20
CA PRO A 111 2.15 -26.28 6.93
C PRO A 111 3.50 -25.91 6.28
N VAL A 112 3.55 -25.74 4.95
CA VAL A 112 4.78 -25.40 4.22
C VAL A 112 5.43 -24.13 4.79
N ALA A 113 4.65 -23.08 5.06
CA ALA A 113 5.18 -21.84 5.64
C ALA A 113 5.87 -22.08 7.00
N THR A 114 5.32 -22.98 7.81
CA THR A 114 5.94 -23.38 9.08
C THR A 114 7.26 -24.11 8.88
N ILE A 115 7.34 -25.02 7.90
CA ILE A 115 8.57 -25.77 7.60
C ILE A 115 9.63 -24.83 7.01
N VAL A 116 9.25 -23.96 6.08
CA VAL A 116 10.15 -22.97 5.46
C VAL A 116 10.68 -21.98 6.50
N GLY A 117 9.81 -21.44 7.37
CA GLY A 117 10.21 -20.55 8.45
C GLY A 117 11.12 -21.22 9.47
N PHE A 118 10.87 -22.50 9.79
CA PHE A 118 11.78 -23.30 10.61
C PHE A 118 13.13 -23.51 9.90
N ALA A 119 13.14 -23.95 8.64
CA ALA A 119 14.37 -24.19 7.88
C ALA A 119 15.26 -22.94 7.82
N ALA A 120 14.69 -21.78 7.49
CA ALA A 120 15.41 -20.52 7.35
C ALA A 120 15.53 -19.68 8.65
N ASN A 121 14.99 -20.19 9.77
CA ASN A 121 14.98 -19.53 11.09
C ASN A 121 14.55 -18.05 11.06
N VAL A 122 13.49 -17.77 10.31
CA VAL A 122 13.01 -16.41 10.06
C VAL A 122 11.50 -16.40 9.83
N ARG A 123 10.85 -15.25 10.04
CA ARG A 123 9.41 -15.09 9.85
C ARG A 123 8.97 -15.45 8.42
N VAL A 124 7.92 -16.25 8.36
CA VAL A 124 7.07 -16.43 7.16
C VAL A 124 5.63 -16.10 7.56
N GLY A 125 4.95 -15.32 6.73
CA GLY A 125 3.55 -14.92 6.86
C GLY A 125 2.58 -16.08 6.74
N ALA A 126 1.27 -15.80 6.81
CA ALA A 126 0.26 -16.83 6.55
C ALA A 126 0.17 -17.08 5.05
N LEU A 127 0.05 -18.35 4.65
CA LEU A 127 -0.26 -18.70 3.27
C LEU A 127 -1.75 -18.47 3.01
N GLU A 128 -2.03 -17.57 2.09
CA GLU A 128 -3.36 -17.21 1.64
C GLU A 128 -3.51 -17.61 0.17
N VAL A 129 -4.69 -18.13 -0.19
CA VAL A 129 -4.99 -18.51 -1.58
C VAL A 129 -4.95 -17.25 -2.43
N HIS A 130 -4.15 -17.26 -3.49
CA HIS A 130 -4.08 -16.18 -4.46
C HIS A 130 -4.90 -16.50 -5.70
N LEU A 131 -4.72 -17.69 -6.28
CA LEU A 131 -5.50 -18.13 -7.43
C LEU A 131 -5.63 -19.65 -7.45
N ALA A 132 -6.67 -20.13 -8.13
CA ALA A 132 -6.90 -21.53 -8.39
C ALA A 132 -7.58 -21.70 -9.76
N TYR A 133 -7.24 -22.77 -10.49
CA TYR A 133 -7.85 -23.03 -11.80
C TYR A 133 -7.79 -24.50 -12.22
N ASP A 134 -8.70 -24.88 -13.13
CA ASP A 134 -8.67 -26.17 -13.81
C ASP A 134 -7.55 -26.20 -14.88
N ALA A 135 -6.53 -26.99 -14.61
CA ALA A 135 -5.36 -27.22 -15.44
C ALA A 135 -5.47 -28.51 -16.30
N THR A 136 -6.67 -29.07 -16.50
CA THR A 136 -6.92 -30.26 -17.31
C THR A 136 -6.59 -30.00 -18.79
N PRO A 137 -5.64 -30.70 -19.42
CA PRO A 137 -5.14 -30.35 -20.76
C PRO A 137 -6.21 -30.33 -21.86
N THR A 138 -7.23 -31.18 -21.77
CA THR A 138 -8.22 -31.40 -22.84
C THR A 138 -9.45 -30.50 -22.75
N GLN A 139 -9.58 -29.67 -21.72
CA GLN A 139 -10.76 -28.81 -21.53
C GLN A 139 -10.59 -27.45 -22.22
N GLN A 140 -11.65 -27.03 -22.94
CA GLN A 140 -11.75 -25.70 -23.55
C GLN A 140 -12.32 -24.64 -22.60
N SER A 141 -13.22 -25.04 -21.68
CA SER A 141 -13.76 -24.19 -20.62
C SER A 141 -13.21 -24.67 -19.28
N ARG A 142 -12.71 -23.77 -18.44
CA ARG A 142 -11.99 -24.08 -17.20
C ARG A 142 -12.55 -23.26 -16.05
N GLU A 143 -12.72 -23.88 -14.90
CA GLU A 143 -13.01 -23.15 -13.67
C GLU A 143 -11.79 -22.30 -13.27
N PHE A 144 -12.03 -21.09 -12.77
CA PHE A 144 -11.00 -20.15 -12.33
C PHE A 144 -11.51 -19.36 -11.13
N ALA A 145 -10.65 -19.17 -10.13
CA ALA A 145 -10.89 -18.27 -9.00
C ALA A 145 -9.60 -17.52 -8.69
N GLU A 146 -9.71 -16.21 -8.45
CA GLU A 146 -8.63 -15.37 -7.96
C GLU A 146 -9.11 -14.62 -6.73
N VAL A 147 -8.23 -14.57 -5.73
CA VAL A 147 -8.40 -13.79 -4.50
C VAL A 147 -7.39 -12.66 -4.55
N PHE A 148 -7.92 -11.44 -4.57
CA PHE A 148 -7.13 -10.22 -4.59
C PHE A 148 -6.58 -9.92 -3.20
N ILE A 149 -5.34 -10.35 -2.96
CA ILE A 149 -4.53 -9.97 -1.81
C ILE A 149 -3.61 -8.82 -2.27
N PRO A 150 -3.30 -7.82 -1.43
CA PRO A 150 -2.31 -6.81 -1.81
C PRO A 150 -0.95 -7.46 -2.10
N ASP A 151 -0.32 -7.10 -3.22
CA ASP A 151 1.08 -7.45 -3.48
C ASP A 151 1.98 -6.86 -2.38
N GLU A 152 3.07 -7.55 -2.06
CA GLU A 152 4.09 -7.00 -1.16
C GLU A 152 4.72 -5.76 -1.81
N ARG A 153 4.44 -4.58 -1.25
CA ARG A 153 4.92 -3.28 -1.76
C ARG A 153 5.88 -2.64 -0.77
N GLY A 154 6.64 -1.67 -1.29
CA GLY A 154 7.56 -0.87 -0.50
C GLY A 154 8.92 -1.54 -0.30
N PRO A 155 9.66 -1.15 0.75
CA PRO A 155 11.03 -1.60 0.94
C PRO A 155 11.08 -3.11 1.14
N VAL A 156 12.03 -3.75 0.47
CA VAL A 156 12.28 -5.17 0.63
C VAL A 156 12.80 -5.42 2.04
N SER A 157 12.10 -6.26 2.78
CA SER A 157 12.58 -6.71 4.08
C SER A 157 13.85 -7.54 3.92
N GLU A 158 14.78 -7.39 4.86
CA GLU A 158 15.91 -8.31 4.97
C GLU A 158 15.40 -9.76 5.11
N GLY A 159 16.18 -10.71 4.60
CA GLY A 159 15.76 -12.12 4.59
C GLY A 159 16.89 -13.12 4.75
N GLN A 160 16.52 -14.38 4.90
CA GLN A 160 17.42 -15.53 4.94
C GLN A 160 17.17 -16.45 3.75
N ARG A 161 18.25 -16.99 3.18
CA ARG A 161 18.16 -18.00 2.13
C ARG A 161 17.56 -19.29 2.68
N VAL A 162 16.57 -19.82 1.98
CA VAL A 162 16.11 -21.20 2.19
C VAL A 162 17.07 -22.12 1.45
N ARG A 163 17.69 -23.06 2.18
CA ARG A 163 18.57 -24.07 1.57
C ARG A 163 17.71 -25.28 1.15
N PRO A 164 17.57 -25.60 -0.15
CA PRO A 164 16.63 -26.63 -0.59
C PRO A 164 16.85 -28.00 0.05
N HIS A 165 18.10 -28.43 0.22
CA HIS A 165 18.42 -29.74 0.81
C HIS A 165 17.99 -29.87 2.27
N LEU A 166 18.10 -28.80 3.06
CA LEU A 166 17.61 -28.79 4.45
C LEU A 166 16.09 -28.84 4.50
N LEU A 167 15.42 -28.11 3.61
CA LEU A 167 13.96 -28.12 3.51
C LEU A 167 13.44 -29.52 3.13
N GLU A 168 14.08 -30.18 2.17
CA GLU A 168 13.74 -31.55 1.76
C GLU A 168 13.92 -32.56 2.90
N ALA A 169 15.02 -32.47 3.65
CA ALA A 169 15.27 -33.34 4.80
C ALA A 169 14.23 -33.15 5.91
N LEU A 170 13.91 -31.89 6.24
CA LEU A 170 12.85 -31.56 7.19
C LEU A 170 11.48 -32.07 6.73
N TRP A 171 11.17 -31.91 5.44
CA TRP A 171 9.94 -32.40 4.86
C TRP A 171 9.81 -33.91 5.06
N LYS A 172 10.83 -34.67 4.66
CA LYS A 172 10.85 -36.14 4.83
C LYS A 172 10.65 -36.55 6.29
N ALA A 173 11.31 -35.87 7.22
CA ALA A 173 11.21 -36.18 8.65
C ALA A 173 9.84 -35.86 9.25
N ILE A 174 9.22 -34.73 8.88
CA ILE A 174 7.90 -34.33 9.40
C ILE A 174 6.79 -35.25 8.90
N PHE A 175 6.87 -35.68 7.65
CA PHE A 175 5.89 -36.59 7.04
C PHE A 175 6.18 -38.07 7.31
N ALA A 176 7.32 -38.40 7.94
CA ALA A 176 7.54 -39.74 8.45
C ALA A 176 6.54 -40.03 9.58
N GLU A 177 5.89 -41.19 9.56
CA GLU A 177 4.99 -41.61 10.62
C GLU A 177 5.78 -41.80 11.92
N THR A 178 5.61 -40.86 12.86
CA THR A 178 6.20 -40.94 14.20
C THR A 178 5.10 -40.99 15.26
N PRO A 179 5.27 -41.77 16.35
CA PRO A 179 4.31 -41.83 17.47
C PRO A 179 4.02 -40.48 18.14
N ASP A 180 4.86 -39.49 17.89
CA ASP A 180 4.82 -38.13 18.44
C ASP A 180 4.52 -37.05 17.40
N GLY A 181 4.22 -37.41 16.15
CA GLY A 181 4.09 -36.46 15.03
C GLY A 181 3.13 -35.30 15.31
N ALA A 182 1.96 -35.57 15.89
CA ALA A 182 0.99 -34.53 16.24
C ALA A 182 1.53 -33.50 17.26
N ARG A 183 2.40 -33.93 18.19
CA ARG A 183 3.03 -33.04 19.18
C ARG A 183 4.14 -32.22 18.56
N ILE A 184 4.98 -32.85 17.74
CA ILE A 184 6.06 -32.19 16.99
C ILE A 184 5.49 -31.13 16.06
N THR A 185 4.46 -31.46 15.27
CA THR A 185 3.80 -30.51 14.37
C THR A 185 3.15 -29.34 15.13
N ARG A 186 2.55 -29.59 16.30
CA ARG A 186 2.01 -28.50 17.12
C ARG A 186 3.11 -27.59 17.67
N ALA A 187 4.22 -28.16 18.13
CA ALA A 187 5.37 -27.40 18.59
C ALA A 187 6.01 -26.57 17.46
N LEU A 188 6.15 -27.14 16.25
CA LEU A 188 6.59 -26.41 15.05
C LEU A 188 5.66 -25.23 14.74
N ARG A 189 4.35 -25.41 14.84
CA ARG A 189 3.39 -24.32 14.63
C ARG A 189 3.58 -23.20 15.66
N HIS A 190 3.79 -23.53 16.93
CA HIS A 190 4.08 -22.53 17.95
C HIS A 190 5.45 -21.86 17.76
N TYR A 191 6.47 -22.60 17.31
CA TYR A 191 7.75 -22.01 16.94
C TYR A 191 7.60 -20.99 15.81
N GLU A 192 6.80 -21.31 14.78
CA GLU A 192 6.51 -20.39 13.70
C GLU A 192 5.72 -19.15 14.16
N LEU A 193 4.73 -19.31 15.04
CA LEU A 193 4.05 -18.17 15.67
C LEU A 193 5.03 -17.33 16.49
N ALA A 194 6.02 -17.94 17.14
CA ALA A 194 7.07 -17.20 17.83
C ALA A 194 7.91 -16.39 16.85
N LEU A 195 8.33 -16.96 15.72
CA LEU A 195 9.06 -16.23 14.66
C LEU A 195 8.25 -15.04 14.14
N ARG A 196 6.93 -15.17 14.00
CA ARG A 196 6.05 -14.06 13.59
C ARG A 196 5.98 -12.93 14.61
N ASN A 197 6.13 -13.23 15.90
CA ASN A 197 6.15 -12.23 16.97
C ASN A 197 7.58 -11.82 17.36
N TRP A 198 8.61 -12.27 16.62
CA TRP A 198 9.98 -11.89 16.87
C TRP A 198 10.27 -10.51 16.29
N HIS A 199 10.06 -9.49 17.13
CA HIS A 199 10.37 -8.10 16.88
C HIS A 199 10.54 -7.34 18.21
N ILE A 200 11.06 -6.10 18.17
CA ILE A 200 11.20 -5.20 19.30
C ILE A 200 9.80 -4.94 19.88
N GLY A 201 9.62 -5.24 21.16
CA GLY A 201 8.36 -5.15 21.90
C GLY A 201 7.45 -6.39 21.77
N GLY A 202 7.73 -7.32 20.84
CA GLY A 202 6.98 -8.56 20.62
C GLY A 202 7.55 -9.78 21.35
N GLU A 203 8.69 -9.63 22.03
CA GLU A 203 9.48 -10.73 22.59
C GLU A 203 8.70 -11.57 23.59
N TRP A 204 7.82 -10.95 24.37
CA TRP A 204 7.00 -11.64 25.36
C TRP A 204 5.94 -12.55 24.72
N LEU A 205 5.36 -12.16 23.57
CA LEU A 205 4.47 -13.02 22.79
C LEU A 205 5.24 -14.15 22.13
N ALA A 206 6.42 -13.85 21.57
CA ALA A 206 7.30 -14.88 21.02
C ALA A 206 7.67 -15.93 22.08
N LEU A 207 8.07 -15.48 23.28
CA LEU A 207 8.39 -16.35 24.40
C LEU A 207 7.20 -17.19 24.86
N ASN A 208 5.99 -16.62 24.93
CA ASN A 208 4.79 -17.36 25.30
C ASN A 208 4.54 -18.53 24.33
N HIS A 209 4.67 -18.28 23.03
CA HIS A 209 4.56 -19.36 22.04
C HIS A 209 5.68 -20.39 22.15
N LEU A 210 6.92 -19.98 22.42
CA LEU A 210 8.02 -20.92 22.68
C LEU A 210 7.80 -21.77 23.93
N TRP A 211 7.21 -21.20 24.98
CA TRP A 211 6.84 -21.94 26.17
C TRP A 211 5.79 -23.02 25.86
N ILE A 212 4.73 -22.66 25.13
CA ILE A 212 3.72 -23.63 24.67
C ILE A 212 4.35 -24.70 23.75
N ALA A 213 5.32 -24.34 22.91
CA ALA A 213 6.08 -25.31 22.13
C ALA A 213 6.80 -26.30 23.05
N SER A 214 7.51 -25.81 24.08
CA SER A 214 8.20 -26.65 25.08
C SER A 214 7.26 -27.66 25.77
N GLU A 215 6.02 -27.24 26.06
CA GLU A 215 5.00 -28.10 26.67
C GLU A 215 4.55 -29.20 25.74
N ASN A 216 4.34 -28.88 24.46
CA ASN A 216 3.98 -29.86 23.45
C ASN A 216 5.10 -30.90 23.25
N LEU A 217 6.37 -30.46 23.29
CA LEU A 217 7.54 -31.34 23.14
C LEU A 217 7.77 -32.25 24.35
N THR A 218 7.37 -31.82 25.56
CA THR A 218 7.72 -32.49 26.82
C THR A 218 7.48 -34.00 26.81
N LYS A 219 6.31 -34.46 26.32
CA LYS A 219 5.99 -35.89 26.27
C LYS A 219 6.78 -36.66 25.22
N ALA A 220 7.05 -36.05 24.06
CA ALA A 220 7.87 -36.66 23.02
C ALA A 220 9.33 -36.82 23.51
N VAL A 221 9.86 -35.80 24.19
CA VAL A 221 11.20 -35.84 24.79
C VAL A 221 11.29 -36.88 25.92
N VAL A 222 10.29 -36.98 26.79
CA VAL A 222 10.21 -38.04 27.81
C VAL A 222 10.33 -39.43 27.17
N ARG A 223 9.49 -39.72 26.16
CA ARG A 223 9.47 -41.02 25.49
C ARG A 223 10.79 -41.32 24.80
N LYS A 224 11.29 -40.39 23.97
CA LYS A 224 12.57 -40.54 23.28
C LYS A 224 13.73 -40.75 24.27
N THR A 225 13.76 -40.02 25.38
CA THR A 225 14.82 -40.14 26.39
C THR A 225 14.76 -41.47 27.13
N ALA A 226 13.55 -41.91 27.51
CA ALA A 226 13.33 -43.19 28.17
C ALA A 226 13.75 -44.36 27.25
N GLU A 227 13.32 -44.32 25.99
CA GLU A 227 13.68 -45.29 24.96
C GLU A 227 15.20 -45.33 24.71
N ALA A 228 15.84 -44.18 24.50
CA ALA A 228 17.28 -44.09 24.28
C ALA A 228 18.11 -44.62 25.46
N ARG A 229 17.56 -44.58 26.68
CA ARG A 229 18.19 -45.13 27.89
C ARG A 229 17.78 -46.57 28.21
N GLY A 230 16.83 -47.14 27.48
CA GLY A 230 16.27 -48.46 27.76
C GLY A 230 15.56 -48.56 29.11
N ILE A 231 14.92 -47.46 29.57
CA ILE A 231 14.21 -47.38 30.85
C ILE A 231 12.75 -46.96 30.66
N THR A 232 11.91 -47.19 31.66
CA THR A 232 10.52 -46.71 31.70
C THR A 232 10.41 -45.23 32.06
N GLU A 233 9.25 -44.60 31.80
CA GLU A 233 9.00 -43.22 32.26
C GLU A 233 9.13 -43.06 33.79
N GLU A 234 8.74 -44.08 34.55
CA GLU A 234 8.84 -44.07 36.00
C GLU A 234 10.31 -44.14 36.47
N GLU A 235 11.12 -44.99 35.83
CA GLU A 235 12.56 -45.05 36.09
C GLU A 235 13.26 -43.76 35.67
N LEU A 236 12.83 -43.12 34.58
CA LEU A 236 13.30 -41.79 34.20
C LEU A 236 12.97 -40.76 35.30
N ALA A 237 11.76 -40.79 35.86
CA ALA A 237 11.41 -39.92 36.99
C ALA A 237 12.27 -40.18 38.23
N ARG A 238 12.53 -41.45 38.57
CA ARG A 238 13.45 -41.81 39.67
C ARG A 238 14.89 -41.35 39.39
N SER A 239 15.33 -41.34 38.13
CA SER A 239 16.65 -40.82 37.76
C SER A 239 16.80 -39.31 38.03
N PHE A 240 15.69 -38.57 38.05
CA PHE A 240 15.61 -37.17 38.49
C PHE A 240 15.30 -37.01 39.99
N GLN A 241 15.42 -38.09 40.76
CA GLN A 241 15.17 -38.14 42.20
C GLN A 241 13.72 -37.78 42.58
N LEU A 242 12.75 -38.06 41.69
CA LEU A 242 11.33 -37.86 41.96
C LEU A 242 10.74 -39.09 42.67
N VAL A 243 9.90 -38.84 43.68
CA VAL A 243 9.19 -39.90 44.40
C VAL A 243 7.98 -40.36 43.56
N THR A 244 8.01 -41.59 43.07
CA THR A 244 6.94 -42.14 42.20
C THR A 244 5.90 -42.97 42.94
N ASN A 245 6.23 -43.44 44.16
CA ASN A 245 5.40 -44.33 44.96
C ASN A 245 4.64 -43.64 46.10
N ASP A 246 4.52 -42.30 46.10
CA ASP A 246 3.80 -41.57 47.14
C ASP A 246 2.28 -41.53 46.80
N PRO A 247 1.43 -42.30 47.50
CA PRO A 247 0.00 -42.33 47.22
C PRO A 247 -0.70 -41.02 47.62
N SER A 248 -0.07 -40.19 48.46
CA SER A 248 -0.60 -38.87 48.84
C SER A 248 -0.31 -37.78 47.80
N ARG A 249 0.64 -38.04 46.88
CA ARG A 249 1.08 -37.07 45.86
C ARG A 249 1.30 -37.74 44.49
N PRO A 250 0.24 -38.16 43.78
CA PRO A 250 0.34 -38.83 42.48
C PRO A 250 0.84 -37.92 41.33
N ARG A 251 1.43 -36.75 41.63
CA ARG A 251 1.83 -35.72 40.66
C ARG A 251 3.25 -35.88 40.13
N TRP A 252 3.89 -37.03 40.32
CA TRP A 252 5.27 -37.25 39.83
C TRP A 252 5.38 -37.08 38.31
N LYS A 253 4.31 -37.31 37.55
CA LYS A 253 4.26 -37.07 36.09
C LYS A 253 4.34 -35.58 35.73
N ASP A 254 3.69 -34.70 36.50
CA ASP A 254 3.79 -33.25 36.32
C ASP A 254 5.21 -32.78 36.62
N LEU A 255 5.77 -33.29 37.73
CA LEU A 255 7.14 -32.99 38.16
C LEU A 255 8.18 -33.51 37.15
N LEU A 256 7.98 -34.70 36.58
CA LEU A 256 8.80 -35.23 35.50
C LEU A 256 8.76 -34.29 34.29
N GLY A 257 7.58 -33.81 33.90
CA GLY A 257 7.45 -32.86 32.81
C GLY A 257 8.19 -31.54 33.04
N ALA A 258 8.14 -31.00 34.26
CA ALA A 258 8.92 -29.83 34.64
C ALA A 258 10.43 -30.10 34.61
N ARG A 259 10.88 -31.24 35.15
CA ARG A 259 12.30 -31.63 35.16
C ARG A 259 12.84 -31.87 33.75
N VAL A 260 12.10 -32.55 32.88
CA VAL A 260 12.51 -32.78 31.49
C VAL A 260 12.61 -31.49 30.70
N ARG A 261 11.69 -30.53 30.92
CA ARG A 261 11.83 -29.20 30.32
C ARG A 261 13.14 -28.54 30.76
N GLN A 262 13.38 -28.45 32.06
CA GLN A 262 14.59 -27.80 32.61
C GLN A 262 15.90 -28.50 32.19
N GLU A 263 16.01 -29.80 32.43
CA GLU A 263 17.27 -30.55 32.30
C GLU A 263 17.58 -30.96 30.87
N ILE A 264 16.56 -31.23 30.04
CA ILE A 264 16.74 -31.75 28.67
C ILE A 264 16.42 -30.68 27.64
N ILE A 265 15.20 -30.13 27.62
CA ILE A 265 14.79 -29.15 26.58
C ILE A 265 15.63 -27.87 26.69
N PHE A 266 15.80 -27.35 27.90
CA PHE A 266 16.63 -26.17 28.18
C PHE A 266 18.09 -26.53 28.49
N ALA A 267 18.49 -27.80 28.28
CA ALA A 267 19.85 -28.30 28.48
C ALA A 267 20.48 -27.91 29.83
N GLY A 268 19.68 -27.88 30.91
CA GLY A 268 20.13 -27.51 32.25
C GLY A 268 20.26 -26.01 32.51
N ASP A 269 19.96 -25.14 31.54
CA ASP A 269 19.93 -23.68 31.73
C ASP A 269 18.71 -23.27 32.57
N THR A 270 18.90 -23.38 33.89
CA THR A 270 17.88 -23.13 34.91
C THR A 270 17.42 -21.68 34.90
N ASP A 271 18.31 -20.73 34.61
CA ASP A 271 17.98 -19.30 34.57
C ASP A 271 17.03 -19.00 33.40
N THR A 272 17.38 -19.46 32.18
CA THR A 272 16.52 -19.29 31.01
C THR A 272 15.18 -20.00 31.20
N TYR A 273 15.17 -21.24 31.72
CA TYR A 273 13.95 -21.97 32.02
C TYR A 273 13.05 -21.21 33.01
N GLN A 274 13.62 -20.72 34.12
CA GLN A 274 12.84 -20.04 35.15
C GLN A 274 12.32 -18.68 34.67
N LEU A 275 13.10 -17.94 33.88
CA LEU A 275 12.66 -16.70 33.25
C LEU A 275 11.50 -16.95 32.27
N ALA A 276 11.63 -17.96 31.41
CA ALA A 276 10.61 -18.35 30.43
C ALA A 276 9.30 -18.77 31.12
N LYS A 277 9.41 -19.67 32.10
CA LYS A 277 8.27 -20.11 32.93
C LYS A 277 7.58 -18.96 33.62
N ASN A 278 8.34 -18.11 34.32
CA ASN A 278 7.79 -16.98 35.07
C ASN A 278 7.09 -15.97 34.16
N ALA A 279 7.62 -15.73 32.96
CA ALA A 279 7.00 -14.84 31.99
C ALA A 279 5.68 -15.44 31.46
N SER A 280 5.64 -16.74 31.12
CA SER A 280 4.40 -17.41 30.70
C SER A 280 3.35 -17.40 31.82
N ASP A 281 3.73 -17.83 33.03
CA ASP A 281 2.85 -17.82 34.21
C ASP A 281 2.30 -16.40 34.48
N GLY A 282 3.14 -15.37 34.30
CA GLY A 282 2.75 -13.97 34.45
C GLY A 282 1.68 -13.53 33.43
N ILE A 283 1.77 -14.00 32.19
CA ILE A 283 0.78 -13.75 31.12
C ILE A 283 -0.51 -14.51 31.40
N GLU A 284 -0.42 -15.80 31.68
CA GLU A 284 -1.58 -16.70 31.83
C GLU A 284 -2.43 -16.37 33.06
N HIS A 285 -1.78 -15.93 34.15
CA HIS A 285 -2.47 -15.63 35.40
C HIS A 285 -2.71 -14.13 35.65
N GLY A 286 -2.12 -13.24 34.83
CA GLY A 286 -2.30 -11.79 34.95
C GLY A 286 -1.79 -11.17 36.25
N ILE A 287 -0.89 -11.86 36.97
CA ILE A 287 -0.40 -11.44 38.29
C ILE A 287 0.72 -10.40 38.16
N TRP A 288 1.39 -10.33 37.00
CA TRP A 288 2.57 -9.49 36.80
C TRP A 288 2.28 -8.32 35.88
N GLU A 289 2.93 -7.19 36.16
CA GLU A 289 2.94 -6.05 35.24
C GLU A 289 3.63 -6.43 33.92
N ILE A 290 3.09 -5.91 32.81
CA ILE A 290 3.60 -6.17 31.46
C ILE A 290 5.09 -5.83 31.35
N ASN A 291 5.56 -4.75 31.99
CA ASN A 291 6.97 -4.35 31.98
C ASN A 291 7.90 -5.44 32.53
N LYS A 292 7.47 -6.14 33.59
CA LYS A 292 8.25 -7.23 34.19
C LYS A 292 8.28 -8.45 33.27
N ILE A 293 7.15 -8.78 32.63
CA ILE A 293 7.05 -9.86 31.64
C ILE A 293 7.97 -9.57 30.45
N THR A 294 7.88 -8.37 29.89
CA THR A 294 8.74 -7.91 28.77
C THR A 294 10.22 -7.94 29.14
N SER A 295 10.59 -7.48 30.35
CA SER A 295 11.98 -7.53 30.82
C SER A 295 12.52 -8.96 30.91
N ASN A 296 11.73 -9.89 31.42
CA ASN A 296 12.12 -11.31 31.46
C ASN A 296 12.25 -11.88 30.05
N ALA A 297 11.31 -11.57 29.16
CA ALA A 297 11.34 -12.06 27.79
C ALA A 297 12.55 -11.55 27.00
N LEU A 298 12.88 -10.27 27.15
CA LEU A 298 14.07 -9.68 26.53
C LEU A 298 15.37 -10.42 26.93
N LYS A 299 15.44 -10.94 28.16
CA LYS A 299 16.63 -11.65 28.67
C LYS A 299 16.77 -13.09 28.18
N CYS A 300 15.67 -13.77 27.82
CA CYS A 300 15.69 -15.23 27.62
C CYS A 300 15.08 -15.72 26.30
N ALA A 301 14.32 -14.91 25.56
CA ALA A 301 13.59 -15.37 24.36
C ALA A 301 14.51 -15.92 23.26
N ASP A 302 15.63 -15.25 22.98
CA ASP A 302 16.63 -15.69 21.98
C ASP A 302 17.21 -17.08 22.30
N LYS A 303 17.67 -17.27 23.54
CA LYS A 303 18.12 -18.59 24.02
C LYS A 303 17.01 -19.64 23.96
N THR A 304 15.78 -19.24 24.28
CA THR A 304 14.63 -20.14 24.24
C THR A 304 14.34 -20.61 22.81
N PHE A 305 14.44 -19.75 21.79
CA PHE A 305 14.38 -20.16 20.39
C PHE A 305 15.40 -21.26 20.09
N ARG A 306 16.66 -21.09 20.51
CA ARG A 306 17.72 -22.09 20.30
C ARG A 306 17.39 -23.43 20.95
N TYR A 307 16.93 -23.45 22.20
CA TYR A 307 16.58 -24.67 22.93
C TYR A 307 15.42 -25.43 22.29
N ILE A 308 14.36 -24.72 21.88
CA ILE A 308 13.21 -25.33 21.21
C ILE A 308 13.61 -25.84 19.82
N ARG A 309 14.43 -25.09 19.07
CA ARG A 309 14.94 -25.50 17.76
C ARG A 309 15.78 -26.77 17.85
N LEU A 310 16.68 -26.85 18.83
CA LEU A 310 17.49 -28.04 19.09
C LEU A 310 16.60 -29.25 19.40
N SER A 311 15.66 -29.09 20.34
CA SER A 311 14.74 -30.17 20.74
C SER A 311 13.87 -30.68 19.58
N LEU A 312 13.42 -29.78 18.71
CA LEU A 312 12.68 -30.14 17.48
C LEU A 312 13.56 -30.91 16.50
N THR A 313 14.78 -30.42 16.25
CA THR A 313 15.76 -31.05 15.34
C THR A 313 16.09 -32.46 15.82
N ASP A 314 16.32 -32.64 17.13
CA ASP A 314 16.55 -33.93 17.74
C ASP A 314 15.36 -34.87 17.54
N LEU A 315 14.13 -34.41 17.82
CA LEU A 315 12.92 -35.25 17.71
C LEU A 315 12.57 -35.63 16.27
N LEU A 316 12.96 -34.82 15.28
CA LEU A 316 12.81 -35.12 13.87
C LEU A 316 13.79 -36.20 13.37
N ALA A 317 14.74 -36.63 14.20
CA ALA A 317 15.72 -37.67 13.89
C ALA A 317 16.44 -37.45 12.54
N LEU A 318 16.77 -36.19 12.26
CA LEU A 318 17.56 -35.81 11.10
C LEU A 318 18.96 -36.42 11.21
N ASP A 319 19.63 -36.62 10.07
CA ASP A 319 21.04 -36.96 10.10
C ASP A 319 21.86 -35.84 10.76
N GLN A 320 22.98 -36.21 11.38
CA GLN A 320 23.76 -35.27 12.19
C GLN A 320 24.24 -34.06 11.39
N GLN A 321 24.61 -34.25 10.12
CA GLN A 321 25.09 -33.16 9.26
C GLN A 321 23.97 -32.14 9.00
N THR A 322 22.79 -32.60 8.62
CA THR A 322 21.61 -31.73 8.42
C THR A 322 21.22 -31.02 9.72
N ALA A 323 21.22 -31.73 10.84
CA ALA A 323 20.92 -31.18 12.15
C ALA A 323 21.90 -30.07 12.54
N ASP A 324 23.20 -30.33 12.41
CA ASP A 324 24.26 -29.36 12.71
C ASP A 324 24.12 -28.12 11.82
N GLU A 325 23.91 -28.32 10.51
CA GLU A 325 23.74 -27.23 9.55
C GLU A 325 22.52 -26.36 9.88
N LEU A 326 21.37 -26.96 10.22
CA LEU A 326 20.17 -26.23 10.65
C LEU A 326 20.38 -25.39 11.91
N MET A 327 21.26 -25.84 12.81
CA MET A 327 21.61 -25.13 14.04
C MET A 327 22.63 -24.01 13.80
N THR A 328 23.34 -23.99 12.67
CA THR A 328 24.19 -22.85 12.26
C THR A 328 23.38 -21.66 11.74
N ILE A 329 22.10 -21.86 11.39
CA ILE A 329 21.23 -20.81 10.88
C ILE A 329 20.71 -19.98 12.05
N GLU A 330 21.26 -18.78 12.22
CA GLU A 330 20.90 -17.87 13.30
C GLU A 330 19.46 -17.37 13.18
N LEU A 331 18.86 -17.01 14.32
CA LEU A 331 17.56 -16.37 14.35
C LEU A 331 17.69 -14.94 13.84
N ARG A 332 16.83 -14.53 12.88
CA ARG A 332 16.84 -13.16 12.34
C ARG A 332 15.54 -12.42 12.63
N ASP A 333 15.68 -11.21 13.16
CA ASP A 333 14.60 -10.24 13.24
C ASP A 333 14.60 -9.37 11.98
N VAL A 334 13.50 -9.45 11.25
CA VAL A 334 13.28 -8.77 9.97
C VAL A 334 12.14 -7.76 10.04
N GLN A 335 11.55 -7.59 11.22
CA GLN A 335 10.35 -6.81 11.46
C GLN A 335 10.62 -5.52 12.21
N SER A 336 11.75 -5.46 12.92
CA SER A 336 12.11 -4.32 13.77
C SER A 336 12.96 -3.27 13.09
N THR A 337 13.27 -3.42 11.81
CA THR A 337 14.01 -2.39 11.07
C THR A 337 13.18 -1.12 11.06
N ARG A 338 13.73 -0.04 11.63
CA ARG A 338 13.14 1.29 11.70
C ARG A 338 14.15 2.27 11.14
N THR A 339 13.74 3.05 10.15
CA THR A 339 14.50 4.19 9.67
C THR A 339 14.08 5.42 10.48
N ILE A 340 15.06 6.13 11.04
CA ILE A 340 14.86 7.32 11.87
C ILE A 340 15.68 8.44 11.27
N MET A 341 15.00 9.42 10.69
CA MET A 341 15.61 10.68 10.28
C MET A 341 15.65 11.63 11.48
N ARG A 342 16.84 12.14 11.83
CA ARG A 342 17.02 13.21 12.80
C ARG A 342 17.52 14.46 12.11
N GLY A 343 17.06 15.60 12.59
CA GLY A 343 17.42 16.90 12.05
C GLY A 343 16.75 18.02 12.81
N ARG A 344 16.88 19.24 12.30
CA ARG A 344 16.27 20.45 12.85
C ARG A 344 15.35 21.07 11.83
N LEU A 345 14.20 21.56 12.26
CA LEU A 345 13.42 22.48 11.44
C LEU A 345 14.07 23.87 11.53
N VAL A 346 14.26 24.51 10.39
CA VAL A 346 14.96 25.80 10.26
C VAL A 346 14.07 26.76 9.46
N GLY A 347 13.81 27.96 9.98
CA GLY A 347 12.96 28.96 9.33
C GLY A 347 12.22 29.84 10.34
N ASP A 348 11.82 31.03 9.89
CA ASP A 348 11.15 32.03 10.71
C ASP A 348 9.62 31.84 10.67
N ALA A 349 9.14 30.78 11.32
CA ALA A 349 7.72 30.54 11.53
C ALA A 349 7.42 30.22 12.99
N ALA A 350 6.37 30.84 13.55
CA ALA A 350 5.91 30.53 14.90
C ALA A 350 5.37 29.09 15.01
N ASP A 351 4.77 28.58 13.93
CA ASP A 351 4.31 27.20 13.80
C ASP A 351 4.89 26.60 12.51
N PRO A 352 5.74 25.56 12.60
CA PRO A 352 6.35 24.94 11.42
C PRO A 352 5.40 24.04 10.61
N ALA A 353 4.22 23.70 11.12
CA ALA A 353 3.26 22.87 10.40
C ALA A 353 2.70 23.60 9.17
N PRO A 354 2.46 22.88 8.04
CA PRO A 354 1.68 23.40 6.93
C PRO A 354 0.30 23.89 7.39
N GLU A 355 -0.30 24.84 6.68
CA GLU A 355 -1.65 25.31 7.00
C GLU A 355 -2.67 24.16 6.95
N GLY A 356 -3.55 24.09 7.94
CA GLY A 356 -4.53 23.01 8.09
C GLY A 356 -3.97 21.67 8.59
N GLN A 357 -2.65 21.55 8.77
CA GLN A 357 -2.02 20.34 9.34
C GLN A 357 -1.62 20.55 10.80
N LEU A 358 -1.62 19.46 11.57
CA LEU A 358 -1.26 19.51 13.00
C LEU A 358 0.25 19.55 13.24
N TYR A 359 1.06 18.99 12.33
CA TYR A 359 2.49 18.81 12.51
C TYR A 359 3.24 18.96 11.17
N PRO A 360 4.49 19.46 11.17
CA PRO A 360 5.39 19.23 10.06
C PRO A 360 5.73 17.73 9.98
N SER A 361 5.98 17.23 8.78
CA SER A 361 6.32 15.81 8.58
C SER A 361 7.34 15.61 7.48
N LEU A 362 7.96 14.43 7.49
CA LEU A 362 8.78 13.94 6.39
C LEU A 362 8.01 12.81 5.71
N GLU A 363 7.68 12.99 4.45
CA GLU A 363 7.15 11.92 3.63
C GLU A 363 8.29 11.06 3.13
N TRP A 364 8.20 9.76 3.41
CA TRP A 364 9.26 8.82 3.12
C TRP A 364 8.89 7.91 1.96
N HIS A 365 9.72 7.95 0.92
CA HIS A 365 9.64 7.07 -0.24
C HIS A 365 10.86 6.15 -0.24
N ALA A 366 10.65 4.89 0.15
CA ALA A 366 11.70 3.89 0.14
C ALA A 366 11.85 3.26 -1.24
N GLY A 367 13.04 3.38 -1.84
CA GLY A 367 13.43 2.71 -3.07
C GLY A 367 14.46 1.60 -2.84
N VAL A 368 14.55 0.65 -3.77
CA VAL A 368 15.63 -0.33 -3.83
C VAL A 368 16.68 0.22 -4.79
N GLY A 369 17.87 0.52 -4.28
CA GLY A 369 19.01 0.94 -5.10
C GLY A 369 19.70 -0.26 -5.74
N SER A 370 20.03 -1.28 -4.95
CA SER A 370 20.54 -2.55 -5.45
C SER A 370 20.29 -3.69 -4.45
N ILE A 371 20.38 -4.93 -4.94
CA ILE A 371 20.31 -6.13 -4.10
C ILE A 371 21.59 -6.93 -4.28
N THR A 372 22.32 -7.13 -3.19
CA THR A 372 23.53 -7.96 -3.16
C THR A 372 23.22 -9.30 -2.48
N ARG A 373 23.73 -10.38 -3.07
CA ARG A 373 23.59 -11.74 -2.55
C ARG A 373 24.92 -12.15 -1.92
N ASN A 374 24.96 -12.22 -0.59
CA ASN A 374 26.18 -12.56 0.15
C ASN A 374 26.02 -13.95 0.77
N GLY A 375 26.27 -14.99 -0.03
CA GLY A 375 26.18 -16.39 0.40
C GLY A 375 24.75 -16.82 0.76
N THR A 376 24.37 -16.66 2.03
CA THR A 376 23.07 -17.07 2.58
C THR A 376 22.19 -15.89 2.98
N THR A 377 22.70 -14.67 2.87
CA THR A 377 21.95 -13.45 3.19
C THR A 377 21.69 -12.64 1.93
N ILE A 378 20.53 -11.99 1.91
CA ILE A 378 20.22 -10.91 0.99
C ILE A 378 20.48 -9.61 1.74
N ALA A 379 21.33 -8.75 1.17
CA ALA A 379 21.49 -7.37 1.60
C ALA A 379 20.83 -6.46 0.57
N VAL A 380 19.96 -5.57 1.06
CA VAL A 380 19.23 -4.61 0.23
C VAL A 380 19.88 -3.25 0.45
N HIS A 381 20.49 -2.70 -0.59
CA HIS A 381 20.95 -1.32 -0.58
C HIS A 381 19.75 -0.45 -0.94
N ARG A 382 19.38 0.42 -0.01
CA ARG A 382 18.20 1.27 -0.13
C ARG A 382 18.57 2.58 -0.80
N LYS A 383 17.65 3.10 -1.59
CA LYS A 383 17.68 4.48 -2.06
C LYS A 383 16.45 5.16 -1.49
N ASP A 384 16.59 5.77 -0.32
CA ASP A 384 15.48 6.40 0.39
C ASP A 384 15.40 7.88 0.01
N ARG A 385 14.20 8.35 -0.32
CA ARG A 385 13.89 9.78 -0.57
C ARG A 385 12.97 10.31 0.52
N PHE A 386 13.28 11.49 1.03
CA PHE A 386 12.46 12.19 2.03
C PHE A 386 12.00 13.52 1.48
N THR A 387 10.69 13.77 1.53
CA THR A 387 10.08 15.04 1.13
C THR A 387 9.62 15.78 2.39
N VAL A 388 10.11 17.00 2.59
CA VAL A 388 9.76 17.81 3.76
C VAL A 388 8.40 18.47 3.55
N ARG A 389 7.42 18.17 4.41
CA ARG A 389 6.12 18.83 4.48
C ARG A 389 6.09 19.79 5.66
N ALA A 390 6.36 21.06 5.40
CA ALA A 390 6.39 22.12 6.41
C ALA A 390 5.78 23.42 5.86
N ARG A 391 5.53 24.40 6.73
CA ARG A 391 5.08 25.74 6.32
C ARG A 391 6.06 26.36 5.33
N PRO A 392 5.61 27.17 4.34
CA PRO A 392 6.51 27.93 3.47
C PRO A 392 7.55 28.72 4.29
N GLY A 393 8.82 28.64 3.87
CA GLY A 393 9.95 29.25 4.57
C GLY A 393 10.54 28.40 5.71
N VAL A 394 9.92 27.27 6.06
CA VAL A 394 10.49 26.30 7.01
C VAL A 394 11.08 25.13 6.24
N GLY A 395 12.39 24.92 6.40
CA GLY A 395 13.11 23.75 5.91
C GLY A 395 13.38 22.72 7.01
N PHE A 396 13.87 21.55 6.60
CA PHE A 396 14.44 20.55 7.49
C PHE A 396 15.94 20.38 7.18
N GLN A 397 16.79 20.64 8.17
CA GLN A 397 18.22 20.37 8.11
C GLN A 397 18.47 18.97 8.67
N PRO A 398 18.76 17.96 7.83
CA PRO A 398 19.09 16.63 8.32
C PRO A 398 20.40 16.68 9.14
N GLU A 399 20.42 15.97 10.26
CA GLU A 399 21.60 15.76 11.10
C GLU A 399 22.14 14.34 10.97
N ARG A 400 21.25 13.34 10.91
CA ARG A 400 21.63 11.93 10.71
C ARG A 400 20.44 11.05 10.32
N LEU A 401 20.72 10.03 9.53
CA LEU A 401 19.79 8.93 9.27
C LEU A 401 20.26 7.67 10.00
N GLU A 402 19.43 7.17 10.91
CA GLU A 402 19.68 5.96 11.67
C GLU A 402 18.79 4.81 11.17
N VAL A 403 19.34 3.61 11.04
CA VAL A 403 18.55 2.38 11.01
C VAL A 403 18.71 1.68 12.35
N ARG A 404 17.60 1.52 13.05
CA ARG A 404 17.53 0.74 14.29
C ARG A 404 16.84 -0.58 14.01
N GLY A 405 17.42 -1.66 14.53
CA GLY A 405 16.86 -3.00 14.45
C GLY A 405 17.62 -3.94 15.39
N ARG A 406 17.37 -5.24 15.29
CA ARG A 406 18.18 -6.26 15.95
C ARG A 406 19.15 -6.86 14.94
N LEU A 407 20.11 -6.04 14.53
CA LEU A 407 21.24 -6.52 13.72
C LEU A 407 22.11 -7.36 14.65
N GLN A 408 22.52 -8.55 14.18
CA GLN A 408 23.16 -9.64 14.94
C GLN A 408 23.83 -9.16 16.25
N HIS A 409 23.21 -9.50 17.40
CA HIS A 409 23.67 -9.24 18.78
C HIS A 409 23.22 -7.95 19.51
N GLY A 410 22.31 -7.13 18.97
CA GLY A 410 21.68 -6.10 19.80
C GLY A 410 21.01 -4.98 19.02
N GLN A 411 20.42 -4.05 19.77
CA GLN A 411 19.85 -2.79 19.28
C GLN A 411 20.92 -1.81 18.75
N ALA A 412 21.94 -2.31 18.06
CA ALA A 412 23.02 -1.48 17.55
C ALA A 412 22.46 -0.57 16.45
N VAL A 413 22.70 0.73 16.60
CA VAL A 413 22.36 1.74 15.60
C VAL A 413 23.33 1.57 14.45
N VAL A 414 22.81 1.41 13.23
CA VAL A 414 23.61 1.55 12.01
C VAL A 414 23.32 2.92 11.43
N GLU A 415 24.35 3.74 11.30
CA GLU A 415 24.28 5.01 10.61
C GLU A 415 24.38 4.75 9.10
N ILE A 416 23.44 5.32 8.34
CA ILE A 416 23.49 5.31 6.88
C ILE A 416 24.35 6.51 6.45
N ALA A 417 25.21 6.31 5.44
CA ALA A 417 26.00 7.38 4.88
C ALA A 417 25.10 8.45 4.23
N GLU A 418 25.42 9.73 4.41
CA GLU A 418 24.62 10.85 3.87
C GLU A 418 24.38 10.74 2.36
N GLN A 419 25.34 10.19 1.62
CA GLN A 419 25.26 9.99 0.16
C GLN A 419 24.16 9.00 -0.30
N ASP A 420 23.61 8.19 0.61
CA ASP A 420 22.55 7.22 0.30
C ASP A 420 21.14 7.80 0.59
N VAL A 421 21.07 9.10 0.89
CA VAL A 421 19.85 9.80 1.34
C VAL A 421 19.61 11.05 0.52
N ASP A 422 18.54 11.05 -0.27
CA ASP A 422 18.08 12.24 -0.97
C ASP A 422 17.01 12.94 -0.10
N VAL A 423 17.34 14.11 0.46
CA VAL A 423 16.39 14.98 1.17
C VAL A 423 15.96 16.11 0.24
N GLU A 424 14.71 16.04 -0.22
CA GLU A 424 14.11 17.06 -1.06
C GLU A 424 13.24 17.97 -0.19
N HIS A 425 13.50 19.26 -0.26
CA HIS A 425 12.57 20.26 0.25
C HIS A 425 11.48 20.44 -0.79
N GLU A 426 10.22 20.24 -0.39
CA GLU A 426 9.13 20.68 -1.22
C GLU A 426 9.09 22.21 -1.16
N THR A 427 9.79 22.83 -2.09
CA THR A 427 9.46 24.19 -2.47
C THR A 427 8.15 24.09 -3.23
N LEU A 428 7.11 24.80 -2.76
CA LEU A 428 5.90 25.02 -3.55
C LEU A 428 6.36 25.33 -4.98
N ALA A 429 5.91 24.51 -5.93
CA ALA A 429 6.27 24.73 -7.32
C ALA A 429 5.92 26.18 -7.65
N PRO A 430 6.79 26.92 -8.37
CA PRO A 430 6.49 28.31 -8.73
C PRO A 430 5.07 28.47 -9.32
N SER A 431 4.62 27.47 -10.09
CA SER A 431 3.29 27.40 -10.68
C SER A 431 2.14 27.35 -9.65
N ALA A 432 2.29 26.53 -8.59
CA ALA A 432 1.30 26.43 -7.51
C ALA A 432 1.17 27.74 -6.74
N ARG A 433 2.30 28.42 -6.48
CA ARG A 433 2.30 29.75 -5.85
C ARG A 433 1.51 30.77 -6.67
N VAL A 434 1.74 30.81 -7.99
CA VAL A 434 1.01 31.72 -8.88
C VAL A 434 -0.49 31.38 -8.86
N LEU A 435 -0.83 30.09 -8.95
CA LEU A 435 -2.22 29.63 -8.98
C LEU A 435 -2.99 30.02 -7.71
N ASP A 436 -2.37 29.85 -6.53
CA ASP A 436 -2.95 30.20 -5.23
C ASP A 436 -3.19 31.72 -5.07
N ALA A 437 -2.38 32.54 -5.73
CA ALA A 437 -2.48 34.00 -5.65
C ALA A 437 -3.63 34.59 -6.49
N VAL A 438 -4.18 33.85 -7.46
CA VAL A 438 -5.22 34.37 -8.38
C VAL A 438 -6.56 34.59 -7.69
N MET A 439 -7.04 33.64 -6.89
CA MET A 439 -8.38 33.73 -6.29
C MET A 439 -8.55 34.92 -5.32
N PRO A 440 -7.58 35.24 -4.44
CA PRO A 440 -7.63 36.45 -3.64
C PRO A 440 -7.83 37.73 -4.45
N LEU A 441 -7.20 37.85 -5.62
CA LEU A 441 -7.36 39.00 -6.52
C LEU A 441 -8.75 39.05 -7.17
N VAL A 442 -9.27 37.90 -7.58
CA VAL A 442 -10.62 37.76 -8.12
C VAL A 442 -11.67 38.16 -7.08
N ASP A 443 -11.56 37.62 -5.87
CA ASP A 443 -12.49 37.91 -4.76
C ASP A 443 -12.39 39.39 -4.35
N GLY A 444 -11.18 39.94 -4.27
CA GLY A 444 -10.93 41.35 -3.99
C GLY A 444 -11.57 42.27 -5.02
N ALA A 445 -11.34 42.03 -6.31
CA ALA A 445 -11.91 42.83 -7.39
C ALA A 445 -13.45 42.76 -7.41
N ALA A 446 -14.02 41.56 -7.32
CA ALA A 446 -15.47 41.36 -7.32
C ALA A 446 -16.14 42.06 -6.11
N ALA A 447 -15.49 42.06 -4.94
CA ALA A 447 -15.98 42.78 -3.76
C ALA A 447 -16.08 44.30 -3.98
N THR A 448 -15.20 44.90 -4.80
CA THR A 448 -15.30 46.32 -5.15
C THR A 448 -16.53 46.64 -6.01
N GLY A 449 -17.10 45.62 -6.67
CA GLY A 449 -18.29 45.70 -7.48
C GLY A 449 -19.62 45.55 -6.73
N GLU A 450 -19.63 45.22 -5.44
CA GLU A 450 -20.85 44.88 -4.69
C GLU A 450 -21.93 45.98 -4.70
N GLY A 451 -21.55 47.24 -4.96
CA GLY A 451 -22.45 48.38 -5.10
C GLY A 451 -22.74 48.84 -6.54
N ILE A 452 -22.13 48.21 -7.56
CA ILE A 452 -22.29 48.60 -8.95
C ILE A 452 -23.51 47.87 -9.52
N GLY A 453 -24.57 48.62 -9.84
CA GLY A 453 -25.76 48.05 -10.46
C GLY A 453 -25.44 47.50 -11.86
N HIS A 454 -25.64 46.21 -12.06
CA HIS A 454 -25.54 45.57 -13.38
C HIS A 454 -26.91 45.59 -14.07
N ASP A 455 -26.95 46.03 -15.32
CA ASP A 455 -28.13 45.82 -16.15
C ASP A 455 -28.16 44.39 -16.72
N GLU A 456 -29.28 44.00 -17.32
CA GLU A 456 -29.50 42.62 -17.78
C GLU A 456 -28.45 42.15 -18.80
N ALA A 457 -27.96 43.03 -19.68
CA ALA A 457 -26.89 42.70 -20.62
C ALA A 457 -25.54 42.50 -19.92
N THR A 458 -25.22 43.35 -18.94
CA THR A 458 -24.00 43.24 -18.14
C THR A 458 -24.05 41.99 -17.23
N MET A 459 -25.23 41.61 -16.75
CA MET A 459 -25.43 40.39 -15.96
C MET A 459 -25.10 39.12 -16.75
N ILE A 460 -25.34 39.10 -18.07
CA ILE A 460 -24.94 37.96 -18.92
C ILE A 460 -23.42 37.83 -18.94
N ALA A 461 -22.68 38.95 -19.13
CA ALA A 461 -21.22 38.93 -19.05
C ALA A 461 -20.74 38.53 -17.64
N PHE A 462 -21.39 39.00 -16.58
CA PHE A 462 -21.07 38.61 -15.21
C PHE A 462 -21.26 37.10 -14.97
N ASN A 463 -22.30 36.48 -15.54
CA ASN A 463 -22.49 35.03 -15.46
C ASN A 463 -21.36 34.26 -16.16
N LEU A 464 -20.88 34.75 -17.31
CA LEU A 464 -19.72 34.18 -18.00
C LEU A 464 -18.43 34.31 -17.15
N PHE A 465 -18.26 35.42 -16.45
CA PHE A 465 -17.17 35.59 -15.47
C PHE A 465 -17.28 34.54 -14.35
N GLY A 466 -18.47 34.34 -13.77
CA GLY A 466 -18.71 33.31 -12.76
C GLY A 466 -18.41 31.89 -13.25
N GLN A 467 -18.71 31.59 -14.52
CA GLN A 467 -18.35 30.33 -15.14
C GLN A 467 -16.83 30.16 -15.29
N ALA A 468 -16.11 31.23 -15.64
CA ALA A 468 -14.64 31.21 -15.68
C ALA A 468 -14.03 30.91 -14.30
N VAL A 469 -14.54 31.55 -13.24
CA VAL A 469 -14.13 31.26 -11.85
C VAL A 469 -14.37 29.79 -11.50
N ALA A 470 -15.49 29.21 -11.93
CA ALA A 470 -15.79 27.80 -11.70
C ALA A 470 -14.81 26.87 -12.43
N TYR A 471 -14.46 27.17 -13.69
CA TYR A 471 -13.44 26.42 -14.43
C TYR A 471 -12.07 26.53 -13.76
N PHE A 472 -11.65 27.74 -13.35
CA PHE A 472 -10.38 27.95 -12.66
C PHE A 472 -10.29 27.11 -11.38
N LYS A 473 -11.31 27.17 -10.51
CA LYS A 473 -11.35 26.34 -9.29
C LYS A 473 -11.34 24.84 -9.58
N SER A 474 -12.05 24.40 -10.63
CA SER A 474 -12.03 22.99 -11.05
C SER A 474 -10.64 22.55 -11.51
N ILE A 475 -9.92 23.40 -12.23
CA ILE A 475 -8.54 23.14 -12.68
C ILE A 475 -7.63 22.99 -11.46
N THR A 476 -7.70 23.90 -10.48
CA THR A 476 -6.91 23.81 -9.23
C THR A 476 -7.14 22.49 -8.50
N VAL A 477 -8.40 22.09 -8.31
CA VAL A 477 -8.73 20.81 -7.64
C VAL A 477 -8.14 19.60 -8.37
N LEU A 478 -8.17 19.60 -9.71
CA LEU A 478 -7.61 18.52 -10.52
C LEU A 478 -6.07 18.49 -10.46
N LEU A 479 -5.44 19.66 -10.43
CA LEU A 479 -3.97 19.78 -10.29
C LEU A 479 -3.49 19.31 -8.92
N ASP A 480 -4.22 19.65 -7.85
CA ASP A 480 -3.97 19.16 -6.48
C ASP A 480 -4.12 17.63 -6.39
N ALA A 481 -4.96 17.04 -7.23
CA ALA A 481 -5.13 15.59 -7.35
C ALA A 481 -4.12 14.93 -8.31
N HIS A 482 -3.14 15.68 -8.83
CA HIS A 482 -2.17 15.23 -9.84
C HIS A 482 -2.82 14.71 -11.14
N GLN A 483 -3.87 15.40 -11.59
CA GLN A 483 -4.64 15.11 -12.80
C GLN A 483 -4.56 16.26 -13.82
N PRO A 484 -3.35 16.64 -14.29
CA PRO A 484 -3.21 17.79 -15.19
C PRO A 484 -3.81 17.55 -16.58
N VAL A 485 -3.91 16.29 -17.04
CA VAL A 485 -4.53 15.97 -18.33
C VAL A 485 -6.05 16.18 -18.27
N GLU A 486 -6.68 15.79 -17.16
CA GLU A 486 -8.11 16.01 -16.91
C GLU A 486 -8.46 17.49 -16.71
N ALA A 487 -7.48 18.32 -16.32
CA ALA A 487 -7.66 19.76 -16.20
C ALA A 487 -7.68 20.49 -17.56
N LEU A 488 -7.13 19.89 -18.63
CA LEU A 488 -7.01 20.50 -19.95
C LEU A 488 -8.34 20.95 -20.58
N PRO A 489 -9.46 20.18 -20.53
CA PRO A 489 -10.75 20.66 -21.02
C PRO A 489 -11.26 21.89 -20.26
N GLY A 490 -11.05 21.95 -18.93
CA GLY A 490 -11.37 23.12 -18.12
C GLY A 490 -10.55 24.33 -18.55
N LEU A 491 -9.25 24.13 -18.79
CA LEU A 491 -8.35 25.17 -19.29
C LEU A 491 -8.80 25.70 -20.66
N HIS A 492 -9.21 24.82 -21.57
CA HIS A 492 -9.74 25.23 -22.89
C HIS A 492 -10.92 26.19 -22.75
N CYS A 493 -11.91 25.82 -21.92
CA CYS A 493 -13.08 26.66 -21.69
C CYS A 493 -12.71 27.99 -21.01
N LEU A 494 -11.79 27.97 -20.06
CA LEU A 494 -11.31 29.17 -19.38
C LEU A 494 -10.65 30.16 -20.36
N VAL A 495 -9.78 29.68 -21.26
CA VAL A 495 -9.12 30.53 -22.27
C VAL A 495 -10.12 31.08 -23.29
N ILE A 496 -11.11 30.29 -23.70
CA ILE A 496 -12.19 30.80 -24.56
C ILE A 496 -12.92 31.95 -23.87
N LEU A 497 -13.28 31.81 -22.59
CA LEU A 497 -13.95 32.88 -21.85
C LEU A 497 -13.05 34.12 -21.73
N ALA A 498 -11.76 33.96 -21.46
CA ALA A 498 -10.81 35.07 -21.41
C ALA A 498 -10.72 35.81 -22.76
N ALA A 499 -10.64 35.06 -23.86
CA ALA A 499 -10.68 35.61 -25.22
C ALA A 499 -11.98 36.37 -25.52
N ARG A 500 -13.13 35.94 -24.98
CA ARG A 500 -14.40 36.67 -25.12
C ARG A 500 -14.39 37.98 -24.35
N PHE A 501 -13.82 38.02 -23.16
CA PHE A 501 -13.66 39.24 -22.38
C PHE A 501 -12.70 40.24 -23.04
N GLU A 502 -11.61 39.75 -23.65
CA GLU A 502 -10.74 40.56 -24.50
C GLU A 502 -11.55 41.19 -25.65
N GLN A 503 -12.30 40.37 -26.38
CA GLN A 503 -13.16 40.84 -27.46
C GLN A 503 -14.24 41.83 -27.02
N MET A 504 -14.72 41.78 -25.77
CA MET A 504 -15.68 42.76 -25.23
C MET A 504 -15.05 44.12 -24.89
N THR A 505 -13.74 44.17 -24.68
CA THR A 505 -13.06 45.38 -24.18
C THR A 505 -12.09 46.01 -25.18
N ASP A 506 -11.78 45.31 -26.27
CA ASP A 506 -10.96 45.82 -27.36
C ASP A 506 -11.53 47.12 -27.99
N ILE A 507 -10.63 47.93 -28.54
CA ILE A 507 -10.98 49.19 -29.20
C ILE A 507 -11.85 48.92 -30.42
N GLY A 508 -13.04 49.54 -30.46
CA GLY A 508 -14.02 49.32 -31.53
C GLY A 508 -14.87 48.05 -31.34
N SER A 509 -14.75 47.39 -30.19
CA SER A 509 -15.56 46.25 -29.82
C SER A 509 -17.07 46.58 -29.75
N PRO A 510 -17.95 45.62 -30.07
CA PRO A 510 -19.38 45.67 -29.72
C PRO A 510 -19.68 45.69 -28.20
N GLY A 511 -18.67 45.62 -27.33
CA GLY A 511 -18.86 45.61 -25.88
C GLY A 511 -19.56 44.34 -25.41
N VAL A 512 -20.47 44.50 -24.45
CA VAL A 512 -21.38 43.43 -23.98
C VAL A 512 -22.23 42.79 -25.09
N GLY A 513 -22.29 43.39 -26.28
CA GLY A 513 -22.90 42.77 -27.46
C GLY A 513 -22.30 41.42 -27.83
N VAL A 514 -21.02 41.18 -27.52
CA VAL A 514 -20.37 39.86 -27.68
C VAL A 514 -21.04 38.81 -26.78
N ALA A 515 -21.31 39.16 -25.52
CA ALA A 515 -21.98 38.27 -24.56
C ALA A 515 -23.42 37.95 -25.01
N LEU A 516 -24.15 38.97 -25.47
CA LEU A 516 -25.49 38.79 -26.02
C LEU A 516 -25.47 37.86 -27.23
N ARG A 517 -24.47 37.98 -28.10
CA ARG A 517 -24.35 37.10 -29.27
C ARG A 517 -24.11 35.65 -28.88
N LEU A 518 -23.33 35.36 -27.84
CA LEU A 518 -23.18 34.00 -27.33
C LEU A 518 -24.53 33.39 -26.89
N VAL A 519 -25.38 34.18 -26.24
CA VAL A 519 -26.73 33.73 -25.85
C VAL A 519 -27.62 33.50 -27.09
N TYR A 520 -27.51 34.34 -28.13
CA TYR A 520 -28.20 34.07 -29.41
C TYR A 520 -27.75 32.76 -30.05
N ASP A 521 -26.43 32.51 -30.09
CA ASP A 521 -25.88 31.29 -30.66
C ASP A 521 -26.35 30.04 -29.89
N GLU A 522 -26.43 30.14 -28.56
CA GLU A 522 -26.96 29.08 -27.70
C GLU A 522 -28.47 28.84 -27.93
N ILE A 523 -29.27 29.90 -28.04
CA ILE A 523 -30.71 29.81 -28.37
C ILE A 523 -30.91 29.16 -29.74
N ASP A 524 -30.13 29.57 -30.75
CA ASP A 524 -30.22 29.04 -32.10
C ASP A 524 -29.76 27.56 -32.15
N ALA A 525 -28.74 27.19 -31.37
CA ALA A 525 -28.32 25.79 -31.20
C ALA A 525 -29.44 24.95 -30.55
N PHE A 526 -30.10 25.45 -29.49
CA PHE A 526 -31.25 24.79 -28.89
C PHE A 526 -32.43 24.64 -29.84
N ALA A 527 -32.69 25.65 -30.67
CA ALA A 527 -33.75 25.62 -31.68
C ALA A 527 -33.52 24.53 -32.74
N SER A 528 -32.25 24.20 -33.02
CA SER A 528 -31.87 23.14 -33.95
C SER A 528 -31.96 21.72 -33.37
N GLY A 529 -32.04 21.59 -32.03
CA GLY A 529 -32.19 20.32 -31.33
C GLY A 529 -33.62 19.79 -31.35
N GLN A 530 -33.80 18.46 -31.35
CA GLN A 530 -35.13 17.84 -31.26
C GLN A 530 -35.73 18.06 -29.85
N GLY A 531 -36.88 18.74 -29.77
CA GLY A 531 -37.72 18.77 -28.57
C GLY A 531 -37.85 20.11 -27.82
N VAL A 532 -37.27 21.21 -28.34
CA VAL A 532 -37.44 22.55 -27.74
C VAL A 532 -38.66 23.25 -28.36
N ASP A 533 -39.45 23.93 -27.52
CA ASP A 533 -40.60 24.72 -27.96
C ASP A 533 -40.15 25.91 -28.82
N ALA A 534 -40.51 25.90 -30.10
CA ALA A 534 -40.17 26.96 -31.06
C ALA A 534 -40.76 28.33 -30.67
N GLU A 535 -41.87 28.37 -29.92
CA GLU A 535 -42.43 29.62 -29.43
C GLU A 535 -41.56 30.22 -28.33
N LEU A 536 -41.07 29.38 -27.41
CA LEU A 536 -40.16 29.81 -26.35
C LEU A 536 -38.85 30.39 -26.93
N VAL A 537 -38.27 29.71 -27.92
CA VAL A 537 -37.08 30.19 -28.64
C VAL A 537 -37.33 31.56 -29.28
N ARG A 538 -38.43 31.70 -30.04
CA ARG A 538 -38.79 32.98 -30.69
C ARG A 538 -39.00 34.11 -29.69
N SER A 539 -39.70 33.82 -28.59
CA SER A 539 -39.95 34.77 -27.51
C SER A 539 -38.65 35.25 -26.88
N ARG A 540 -37.78 34.34 -26.46
CA ARG A 540 -36.47 34.68 -25.87
C ARG A 540 -35.59 35.48 -26.83
N ARG A 541 -35.59 35.14 -28.12
CA ARG A 541 -34.86 35.87 -29.15
C ARG A 541 -35.37 37.30 -29.31
N ALA A 542 -36.70 37.48 -29.28
CA ALA A 542 -37.33 38.80 -29.37
C ALA A 542 -37.03 39.65 -28.11
N ASP A 543 -37.05 39.05 -26.92
CA ASP A 543 -36.73 39.72 -25.66
C ASP A 543 -35.28 40.25 -25.66
N LEU A 544 -34.31 39.41 -26.06
CA LEU A 544 -32.91 39.82 -26.17
C LEU A 544 -32.70 40.92 -27.21
N ALA A 545 -33.43 40.89 -28.33
CA ALA A 545 -33.34 41.90 -29.38
C ALA A 545 -33.91 43.24 -28.90
N ALA A 546 -35.05 43.21 -28.20
CA ALA A 546 -35.66 44.38 -27.60
C ALA A 546 -34.74 44.99 -26.54
N MET A 547 -34.13 44.17 -25.68
CA MET A 547 -33.16 44.61 -24.68
C MET A 547 -31.94 45.27 -25.32
N ALA A 548 -31.33 44.64 -26.32
CA ALA A 548 -30.18 45.20 -27.03
C ALA A 548 -30.51 46.54 -27.69
N HIS A 549 -31.68 46.63 -28.35
CA HIS A 549 -32.15 47.85 -28.99
C HIS A 549 -32.40 48.98 -27.97
N GLN A 550 -33.07 48.67 -26.85
CA GLN A 550 -33.37 49.64 -25.79
C GLN A 550 -32.11 50.25 -25.18
N ARG A 551 -31.02 49.47 -25.10
CA ARG A 551 -29.74 49.88 -24.53
C ARG A 551 -28.74 50.40 -25.57
N ASN A 552 -29.13 50.45 -26.84
CA ASN A 552 -28.25 50.80 -27.95
C ASN A 552 -26.98 49.93 -28.00
N ILE A 553 -27.12 48.64 -27.67
CA ILE A 553 -26.03 47.66 -27.72
C ILE A 553 -25.98 47.09 -29.13
N VAL A 554 -24.82 47.20 -29.77
CA VAL A 554 -24.57 46.57 -31.07
C VAL A 554 -24.30 45.09 -30.83
N VAL A 555 -25.17 44.21 -31.32
CA VAL A 555 -24.93 42.77 -31.29
C VAL A 555 -24.32 42.37 -32.64
N PRO A 556 -23.09 41.83 -32.67
CA PRO A 556 -22.48 41.42 -33.93
C PRO A 556 -23.23 40.25 -34.56
N ASP A 557 -23.31 40.20 -35.89
CA ASP A 557 -23.96 39.08 -36.60
C ASP A 557 -23.18 37.77 -36.48
N VAL A 558 -21.84 37.86 -36.38
CA VAL A 558 -20.91 36.74 -36.24
C VAL A 558 -19.84 37.13 -35.24
N LEU A 559 -19.52 36.24 -34.31
CA LEU A 559 -18.41 36.42 -33.38
C LEU A 559 -17.07 36.15 -34.09
N ALA A 560 -16.07 36.99 -33.81
CA ALA A 560 -14.69 36.64 -34.11
C ALA A 560 -14.35 35.32 -33.41
N THR A 561 -13.55 34.46 -34.03
CA THR A 561 -13.21 33.18 -33.39
C THR A 561 -12.26 33.43 -32.20
N PRO A 562 -12.30 32.64 -31.10
CA PRO A 562 -11.42 32.85 -29.95
C PRO A 562 -9.94 32.85 -30.34
N GLU A 563 -9.57 32.08 -31.37
CA GLU A 563 -8.20 31.93 -31.87
C GLU A 563 -7.58 33.23 -32.38
N THR A 564 -8.40 34.25 -32.68
CA THR A 564 -7.89 35.55 -33.12
C THR A 564 -7.57 36.49 -31.96
N SER A 565 -7.86 36.12 -30.72
CA SER A 565 -7.57 36.92 -29.52
C SER A 565 -6.11 36.78 -29.10
N ARG A 566 -5.53 37.83 -28.48
CA ARG A 566 -4.14 37.78 -27.99
C ARG A 566 -3.97 36.78 -26.86
N VAL A 567 -4.95 36.67 -25.96
CA VAL A 567 -4.91 35.69 -24.87
C VAL A 567 -4.79 34.28 -25.42
N TYR A 568 -5.63 33.89 -26.39
CA TYR A 568 -5.57 32.58 -27.01
C TYR A 568 -4.24 32.34 -27.73
N MET A 569 -3.80 33.30 -28.55
CA MET A 569 -2.54 33.18 -29.30
C MET A 569 -1.31 33.07 -28.39
N SER A 570 -1.34 33.71 -27.22
CA SER A 570 -0.24 33.64 -26.24
C SER A 570 -0.10 32.27 -25.57
N LEU A 571 -1.15 31.45 -25.61
CA LEU A 571 -1.22 30.10 -25.04
C LEU A 571 -1.36 29.03 -26.14
N GLY A 572 -0.70 29.25 -27.29
CA GLY A 572 -0.93 28.46 -28.50
C GLY A 572 -0.64 26.95 -28.34
N SER A 573 0.45 26.59 -27.66
CA SER A 573 0.84 25.19 -27.44
C SER A 573 -0.13 24.49 -26.48
N GLU A 574 -0.52 25.19 -25.41
CA GLU A 574 -1.48 24.75 -24.42
C GLU A 574 -2.85 24.54 -25.05
N MET A 575 -3.27 25.46 -25.92
CA MET A 575 -4.55 25.36 -26.60
C MET A 575 -4.62 24.20 -27.59
N GLN A 576 -3.52 23.83 -28.23
CA GLN A 576 -3.48 22.61 -29.04
C GLN A 576 -3.71 21.36 -28.17
N MET A 577 -3.04 21.27 -27.02
CA MET A 577 -3.22 20.17 -26.07
C MET A 577 -4.64 20.15 -25.47
N ALA A 578 -5.13 21.32 -25.05
CA ALA A 578 -6.42 21.49 -24.43
C ALA A 578 -7.58 21.19 -25.38
N HIS A 579 -7.45 21.60 -26.65
CA HIS A 579 -8.39 21.27 -27.70
C HIS A 579 -8.40 19.77 -28.03
N ALA A 580 -7.23 19.13 -28.08
CA ALA A 580 -7.15 17.67 -28.22
C ALA A 580 -7.86 16.95 -27.05
N ALA A 581 -7.66 17.42 -25.81
CA ALA A 581 -8.31 16.86 -24.62
C ALA A 581 -9.83 17.02 -24.65
N ALA A 582 -10.31 18.23 -24.94
CA ALA A 582 -11.74 18.53 -25.01
C ALA A 582 -12.48 17.70 -26.07
N ASN A 583 -11.80 17.33 -27.17
CA ASN A 583 -12.36 16.51 -28.24
C ASN A 583 -12.06 15.01 -28.13
N ALA A 584 -11.57 14.55 -26.98
CA ALA A 584 -11.20 13.16 -26.74
C ALA A 584 -10.25 12.59 -27.82
N ALA A 585 -9.32 13.40 -28.31
CA ALA A 585 -8.34 12.97 -29.29
C ALA A 585 -7.44 11.88 -28.70
N TYR A 586 -7.05 10.88 -29.50
CA TYR A 586 -6.25 9.76 -29.02
C TYR A 586 -4.89 10.17 -28.42
N SER A 587 -4.35 11.32 -28.83
CA SER A 587 -3.13 11.92 -28.26
C SER A 587 -3.26 12.31 -26.79
N THR A 588 -4.46 12.39 -26.21
CA THR A 588 -4.59 12.65 -24.76
C THR A 588 -4.43 11.39 -23.95
N ALA A 589 -4.90 10.25 -24.48
CA ALA A 589 -4.68 8.95 -23.86
C ALA A 589 -3.19 8.61 -23.77
N THR A 590 -2.35 9.11 -24.68
CA THR A 590 -0.90 8.85 -24.64
C THR A 590 -0.21 9.46 -23.43
N TRP A 591 -0.74 10.53 -22.84
CA TRP A 591 -0.21 11.10 -21.59
C TRP A 591 -0.44 10.20 -20.37
N HIS A 592 -1.47 9.36 -20.41
CA HIS A 592 -1.72 8.34 -19.39
C HIS A 592 -0.94 7.04 -19.63
N VAL A 593 -0.35 6.88 -20.80
CA VAL A 593 0.31 5.63 -21.19
C VAL A 593 1.83 5.79 -21.06
N GLN A 594 2.40 5.20 -20.01
CA GLN A 594 3.84 5.14 -19.87
C GLN A 594 4.40 3.86 -20.51
N ARG A 595 5.47 4.01 -21.29
CA ARG A 595 6.29 2.87 -21.72
C ARG A 595 7.04 2.30 -20.52
N VAL A 596 6.85 1.02 -20.24
CA VAL A 596 7.64 0.31 -19.22
C VAL A 596 8.89 -0.27 -19.86
N ASP A 597 8.71 -0.89 -21.03
CA ASP A 597 9.78 -1.44 -21.86
C ASP A 597 9.34 -1.45 -23.33
N ASP A 598 10.09 -2.16 -24.19
CA ASP A 598 9.79 -2.17 -25.62
C ASP A 598 8.43 -2.76 -25.98
N GLU A 599 7.92 -3.68 -25.16
CA GLU A 599 6.73 -4.50 -25.41
C GLU A 599 5.55 -4.14 -24.48
N HIS A 600 5.81 -3.52 -23.33
CA HIS A 600 4.82 -3.26 -22.30
C HIS A 600 4.55 -1.76 -22.09
N ARG A 601 3.26 -1.45 -21.96
CA ARG A 601 2.71 -0.12 -21.67
C ARG A 601 1.90 -0.22 -20.39
N ARG A 602 2.03 0.76 -19.48
CA ARG A 602 1.15 0.88 -18.31
C ARG A 602 0.29 2.13 -18.39
N PHE A 603 -0.97 2.00 -18.00
CA PHE A 603 -1.89 3.12 -17.87
C PHE A 603 -1.80 3.72 -16.45
N ARG A 604 -1.72 5.04 -16.35
CA ARG A 604 -1.71 5.77 -15.09
C ARG A 604 -2.90 6.72 -15.04
N VAL A 605 -3.66 6.66 -13.94
CA VAL A 605 -4.78 7.58 -13.68
C VAL A 605 -4.29 8.94 -13.14
N ALA A 606 -3.08 8.99 -12.58
CA ALA A 606 -2.42 10.22 -12.14
C ALA A 606 -1.13 10.43 -12.94
N VAL A 607 -0.95 11.64 -13.47
CA VAL A 607 0.18 12.01 -14.34
C VAL A 607 1.05 13.02 -13.59
N GLU A 608 2.06 12.51 -12.90
CA GLU A 608 3.04 13.33 -12.15
C GLU A 608 4.19 13.82 -13.04
N THR A 609 3.87 14.43 -14.18
CA THR A 609 4.89 15.14 -14.97
C THR A 609 4.88 16.59 -14.52
N ARG A 610 5.85 16.96 -13.68
CA ARG A 610 6.01 18.33 -13.17
C ARG A 610 5.91 19.39 -14.28
N PRO A 611 6.53 19.24 -15.47
CA PRO A 611 6.37 20.20 -16.56
C PRO A 611 4.92 20.38 -17.00
N LEU A 612 4.12 19.31 -17.09
CA LEU A 612 2.71 19.43 -17.49
C LEU A 612 1.86 20.10 -16.42
N ILE A 613 2.11 19.81 -15.13
CA ILE A 613 1.45 20.50 -14.03
C ILE A 613 1.80 21.99 -14.08
N ASP A 614 3.09 22.33 -14.23
CA ASP A 614 3.55 23.71 -14.31
C ASP A 614 2.94 24.45 -15.52
N LEU A 615 2.86 23.78 -16.68
CA LEU A 615 2.24 24.30 -17.90
C LEU A 615 0.75 24.62 -17.69
N VAL A 616 -0.03 23.66 -17.19
CA VAL A 616 -1.48 23.81 -17.03
C VAL A 616 -1.81 24.82 -15.93
N SER A 617 -1.11 24.78 -14.80
CA SER A 617 -1.25 25.75 -13.70
C SER A 617 -0.98 27.18 -14.17
N SER A 618 0.16 27.40 -14.84
CA SER A 618 0.55 28.74 -15.30
C SER A 618 -0.38 29.27 -16.41
N ALA A 619 -0.81 28.42 -17.35
CA ALA A 619 -1.76 28.79 -18.38
C ALA A 619 -3.14 29.15 -17.81
N ALA A 620 -3.61 28.41 -16.79
CA ALA A 620 -4.86 28.72 -16.10
C ALA A 620 -4.75 30.07 -15.37
N ALA A 621 -3.62 30.35 -14.72
CA ALA A 621 -3.37 31.63 -14.08
C ALA A 621 -3.33 32.78 -15.09
N ILE A 622 -2.62 32.64 -16.22
CA ILE A 622 -2.59 33.63 -17.30
C ILE A 622 -4.00 33.94 -17.79
N ALA A 623 -4.78 32.91 -18.12
CA ALA A 623 -6.13 33.06 -18.64
C ALA A 623 -7.06 33.79 -17.66
N MET A 624 -7.02 33.43 -16.38
CA MET A 624 -7.86 34.04 -15.36
C MET A 624 -7.44 35.48 -15.04
N LEU A 625 -6.14 35.78 -15.00
CA LEU A 625 -5.63 37.13 -14.76
C LEU A 625 -5.94 38.09 -15.91
N GLU A 626 -5.76 37.66 -17.17
CA GLU A 626 -6.17 38.45 -18.34
C GLU A 626 -7.68 38.70 -18.35
N LEU A 627 -8.47 37.66 -18.08
CA LEU A 627 -9.92 37.78 -17.94
C LEU A 627 -10.30 38.79 -16.84
N LEU A 628 -9.59 38.78 -15.70
CA LEU A 628 -9.79 39.72 -14.60
C LEU A 628 -9.46 41.17 -15.01
N GLU A 629 -8.38 41.42 -15.76
CA GLU A 629 -8.06 42.76 -16.28
C GLU A 629 -9.18 43.31 -17.17
N HIS A 630 -9.70 42.48 -18.07
CA HIS A 630 -10.82 42.83 -18.94
C HIS A 630 -12.12 43.01 -18.15
N ALA A 631 -12.40 42.14 -17.17
CA ALA A 631 -13.57 42.27 -16.29
C ALA A 631 -13.53 43.55 -15.46
N ASN A 632 -12.36 43.94 -14.93
CA ASN A 632 -12.20 45.20 -14.20
C ASN A 632 -12.59 46.40 -15.07
N THR A 633 -12.17 46.38 -16.34
CA THR A 633 -12.50 47.42 -17.31
C THR A 633 -14.00 47.41 -17.65
N LEU A 634 -14.57 46.23 -17.91
CA LEU A 634 -15.95 46.06 -18.34
C LEU A 634 -16.97 46.42 -17.24
N PHE A 635 -16.69 46.00 -16.01
CA PHE A 635 -17.59 46.18 -14.86
C PHE A 635 -17.28 47.42 -14.02
N GLY A 636 -16.17 48.11 -14.29
CA GLY A 636 -15.74 49.26 -13.52
C GLY A 636 -15.24 48.89 -12.12
N TRP A 637 -14.71 47.69 -11.93
CA TRP A 637 -14.10 47.27 -10.66
C TRP A 637 -12.73 47.92 -10.48
N SER A 638 -12.36 48.20 -9.24
CA SER A 638 -11.02 48.68 -8.91
C SER A 638 -10.15 47.48 -8.51
N GLY A 639 -9.45 46.90 -9.49
CA GLY A 639 -8.47 45.83 -9.25
C GLY A 639 -7.06 46.35 -8.98
N GLU A 640 -6.23 45.53 -8.33
CA GLU A 640 -4.81 45.80 -8.09
C GLU A 640 -3.97 45.58 -9.36
N VAL A 641 -4.10 46.49 -10.34
CA VAL A 641 -3.49 46.36 -11.68
C VAL A 641 -1.98 46.03 -11.64
N ALA A 642 -1.25 46.62 -10.69
CA ALA A 642 0.18 46.37 -10.53
C ALA A 642 0.50 44.94 -10.06
N GLU A 643 -0.33 44.37 -9.17
CA GLU A 643 -0.17 43.01 -8.66
C GLU A 643 -0.54 41.99 -9.73
N ILE A 644 -1.67 42.21 -10.43
CA ILE A 644 -2.11 41.38 -11.57
C ILE A 644 -1.00 41.32 -12.63
N GLY A 645 -0.45 42.46 -13.07
CA GLY A 645 0.64 42.49 -14.05
C GLY A 645 1.97 41.93 -13.55
N GLY A 646 2.17 41.84 -12.22
CA GLY A 646 3.29 41.12 -11.60
C GLY A 646 3.14 39.62 -11.76
N LEU A 647 2.02 39.08 -11.29
CA LEU A 647 1.70 37.64 -11.36
C LEU A 647 1.60 37.15 -12.80
N LEU A 648 1.05 37.94 -13.71
CA LEU A 648 0.93 37.59 -15.13
C LEU A 648 2.32 37.35 -15.77
N ARG A 649 3.31 38.19 -15.44
CA ARG A 649 4.69 38.01 -15.93
C ARG A 649 5.31 36.74 -15.35
N GLU A 650 5.17 36.53 -14.05
CA GLU A 650 5.66 35.31 -13.40
C GLU A 650 5.03 34.05 -14.00
N ALA A 651 3.71 34.06 -14.22
CA ALA A 651 2.98 32.96 -14.83
C ALA A 651 3.50 32.66 -16.26
N ARG A 652 3.76 33.69 -17.07
CA ARG A 652 4.33 33.55 -18.41
C ARG A 652 5.73 32.95 -18.40
N ASP A 653 6.59 33.41 -17.50
CA ASP A 653 7.95 32.88 -17.38
C ASP A 653 7.92 31.37 -17.02
N ILE A 654 7.05 30.96 -16.09
CA ILE A 654 6.85 29.55 -15.72
C ILE A 654 6.30 28.75 -16.90
N ASN A 655 5.30 29.30 -17.59
CA ASN A 655 4.64 28.65 -18.73
C ASN A 655 5.63 28.38 -19.88
N GLU A 656 6.46 29.36 -20.23
CA GLU A 656 7.47 29.21 -21.28
C GLU A 656 8.49 28.13 -20.95
N VAL A 657 9.00 28.09 -19.71
CA VAL A 657 9.93 27.06 -19.25
C VAL A 657 9.29 25.67 -19.27
N ALA A 658 8.04 25.56 -18.82
CA ALA A 658 7.30 24.31 -18.82
C ALA A 658 7.02 23.78 -20.23
N ALA A 659 6.69 24.66 -21.17
CA ALA A 659 6.48 24.31 -22.58
C ALA A 659 7.76 23.76 -23.21
N GLN A 660 8.89 24.44 -23.00
CA GLN A 660 10.20 24.00 -23.48
C GLN A 660 10.58 22.62 -22.94
N ALA A 661 10.32 22.37 -21.64
CA ALA A 661 10.64 21.10 -21.00
C ALA A 661 9.77 19.92 -21.48
N LEU A 662 8.59 20.17 -22.07
CA LEU A 662 7.75 19.13 -22.67
C LEU A 662 8.15 18.76 -24.10
N ASP A 663 8.84 19.67 -24.79
CA ASP A 663 9.38 19.43 -26.14
C ASP A 663 10.71 18.65 -26.12
N GLU A 664 11.35 18.51 -24.95
CA GLU A 664 12.55 17.69 -24.77
C GLU A 664 12.17 16.18 -24.73
N PRO A 665 12.72 15.36 -25.65
CA PRO A 665 12.30 13.96 -25.87
C PRO A 665 12.75 12.95 -24.79
#